data_AF-A0A1J0EJG7-F1
#
_entry.id   AF-A0A1J0EJG7-F1
#
_cell.length_a   1.000
_cell.length_b   1.000
_cell.length_c   1.000
_cell.angle_alpha   90.00
_cell.angle_beta   90.00
_cell.angle_gamma   90.00
#
_symmetry.space_group_name_H-M   'P 1'
#
loop_
_entity.id
_entity.type
_entity.pdbx_description
1 polymer ?
#
loop_
_entity_poly.entity_id
_entity_poly.type
_entity_poly.pdbx_seq_one_letter_code
_entity_poly.pdbx_strand_id
1 'polypeptide(L)'
;MQKPPLVLPTLYIGAQPIPDDIDLIGIGGGFSNGPAIILYSDYYGVHSIVDTTYTTLRATIQASEQEYAVRTSQLPQTIEHELAATRLEGSTAPLPPADAIIRELGVRHTLLLRKTAEFHSKTAIANSFYGVDPIGRSVHEFHPRASTMGKSVDIAMQAWIASYRAAYDARLLSQTIQLLNQQSVNVQNFLLAVQANDQARMAAEQQAQRVAAELARINAQAEAQAREQARLAALAQAQRLANQQAQVAAEAAARHVAAEQARLEALAEVQRQAELLHLERLQAQKQAQEHARQQPPTFANSGSMAAIGPVFAGATGSIITNPATSLALRNVLRAAVSAAFGALVTAATPIIVGFAALLVPSRLGNGDLYSVSVLLSELAPDLSEDLYGLAAVQGEVNLRVTLGSRTIGNQTQIVVATTDGVSVPSTVPVRLAQFDPQKKVYVSTSTGPQPVTTTWTPVVESPPQSTEFPAVEVDLPVYEGATVTPDEGRIDAFPQLDQYDFGGFITVFPADSGIPPLYVVFNSPYDGATVTGEHSGRNFNPEQAGGPIVELDWRIAVITQEGVNAVMLHIARLDQSDANDIMIQRLEKILKGVLDISDTDRRYYTHKIRELERFRAMGLSDDFKPENGSPAWNNAHTATLEDYKLSGDETLLYSNEAIQAGDKQINRIYEQLLKGVFE
;
A
#
# COMPACT_ATOMS: atom_id res chain seq x y z
N MET A 1 10.87 -15.63 52.34
CA MET A 1 11.96 -15.83 53.33
C MET A 1 11.81 -14.82 54.43
N GLN A 2 12.00 -15.29 55.66
CA GLN A 2 11.83 -14.59 56.93
C GLN A 2 12.69 -13.33 57.04
N LYS A 3 12.14 -12.30 57.69
CA LYS A 3 12.88 -11.16 58.22
C LYS A 3 13.66 -11.63 59.47
N PRO A 4 14.95 -11.33 59.63
CA PRO A 4 15.63 -11.55 60.91
C PRO A 4 15.30 -10.43 61.93
N PRO A 5 15.29 -10.72 63.23
CA PRO A 5 14.94 -9.77 64.28
C PRO A 5 16.15 -8.92 64.69
N LEU A 6 15.92 -7.63 64.98
CA LEU A 6 16.89 -6.76 65.63
C LEU A 6 16.71 -6.87 67.15
N VAL A 7 17.74 -7.33 67.84
CA VAL A 7 17.84 -7.41 69.30
C VAL A 7 18.27 -6.03 69.82
N LEU A 8 17.47 -5.43 70.71
CA LEU A 8 17.87 -4.31 71.56
C LEU A 8 18.01 -4.81 73.00
N PRO A 9 19.10 -4.51 73.72
CA PRO A 9 19.19 -4.80 75.14
C PRO A 9 18.39 -3.78 75.97
N THR A 10 17.73 -4.34 76.97
CA THR A 10 16.86 -3.74 77.98
C THR A 10 17.65 -2.85 78.95
N LEU A 11 17.13 -1.65 79.25
CA LEU A 11 17.36 -1.02 80.55
C LEU A 11 16.03 -0.62 81.20
N TYR A 12 15.70 -1.43 82.18
CA TYR A 12 14.79 -1.31 83.31
C TYR A 12 14.42 0.13 83.73
N ILE A 13 13.14 0.50 83.62
CA ILE A 13 12.53 1.58 84.42
C ILE A 13 11.57 0.87 85.39
N GLY A 14 12.08 0.63 86.60
CA GLY A 14 11.30 0.16 87.74
C GLY A 14 10.57 1.34 88.39
N ALA A 15 9.31 1.09 88.69
CA ALA A 15 8.31 2.00 89.21
C ALA A 15 8.69 2.72 90.52
N GLN A 16 8.25 3.98 90.63
CA GLN A 16 7.87 4.59 91.90
C GLN A 16 6.45 4.13 92.27
N PRO A 17 6.19 3.81 93.55
CA PRO A 17 4.91 4.07 94.18
C PRO A 17 4.93 5.42 94.92
N ILE A 18 3.77 6.03 94.86
CA ILE A 18 3.23 7.27 95.44
C ILE A 18 3.53 7.41 96.95
N PRO A 19 3.61 8.65 97.47
CA PRO A 19 2.68 9.00 98.55
C PRO A 19 1.94 10.31 98.30
N ASP A 20 0.62 10.23 98.45
CA ASP A 20 -0.23 11.32 98.90
C ASP A 20 0.23 11.66 100.33
N ASP A 21 0.64 12.90 100.57
CA ASP A 21 -0.12 13.83 101.40
C ASP A 21 0.63 15.16 101.50
N ILE A 22 -0.11 16.21 101.21
CA ILE A 22 0.25 17.58 101.50
C ILE A 22 0.06 17.74 103.01
N ASP A 23 1.14 17.97 103.74
CA ASP A 23 1.02 18.75 104.98
C ASP A 23 2.12 19.79 105.05
N LEU A 24 1.67 21.04 105.12
CA LEU A 24 2.48 22.25 105.24
C LEU A 24 3.40 22.14 106.46
N ILE A 25 4.72 22.11 106.25
CA ILE A 25 5.66 22.55 107.28
C ILE A 25 6.07 23.98 106.93
N GLY A 26 5.35 24.89 107.60
CA GLY A 26 5.62 26.30 107.59
C GLY A 26 7.04 26.63 108.05
N ILE A 27 7.55 27.71 107.46
CA ILE A 27 8.62 28.53 107.99
C ILE A 27 8.28 28.86 109.45
N GLY A 28 8.98 28.22 110.38
CA GLY A 28 8.67 28.32 111.80
C GLY A 28 9.67 27.57 112.67
N GLY A 29 10.95 27.93 112.57
CA GLY A 29 11.97 27.47 113.52
C GLY A 29 11.80 28.13 114.88
N GLY A 30 10.76 27.74 115.63
CA GLY A 30 10.65 27.99 117.06
C GLY A 30 11.56 27.02 117.80
N PHE A 31 12.65 27.53 118.37
CA PHE A 31 13.54 26.73 119.20
C PHE A 31 12.95 26.56 120.61
N SER A 32 12.92 25.29 121.01
CA SER A 32 12.57 24.79 122.32
C SER A 32 13.45 25.39 123.42
N ASN A 33 12.79 25.78 124.51
CA ASN A 33 13.42 26.15 125.77
C ASN A 33 14.05 24.93 126.45
N GLY A 34 15.27 25.12 126.97
CA GLY A 34 15.82 24.33 128.07
C GLY A 34 17.31 24.64 128.33
N PRO A 35 17.82 24.58 129.59
CA PRO A 35 17.14 24.74 130.88
C PRO A 35 17.40 26.12 131.51
N ALA A 36 16.46 26.59 132.32
CA ALA A 36 16.67 27.70 133.23
C ALA A 36 17.74 27.33 134.27
N ILE A 37 18.86 28.04 134.29
CA ILE A 37 19.82 27.99 135.39
C ILE A 37 19.33 28.96 136.47
N ILE A 38 18.90 28.41 137.60
CA ILE A 38 18.59 29.15 138.82
C ILE A 38 19.90 29.74 139.35
N LEU A 39 20.03 31.07 139.34
CA LEU A 39 21.12 31.80 139.96
C LEU A 39 20.85 31.94 141.46
N TYR A 40 21.65 31.25 142.29
CA TYR A 40 21.88 31.67 143.67
C TYR A 40 22.88 32.83 143.66
N SER A 41 22.45 33.97 144.20
CA SER A 41 23.30 35.12 144.52
C SER A 41 24.18 34.80 145.72
N ASP A 42 25.49 35.01 145.63
CA ASP A 42 26.16 36.09 146.39
C ASP A 42 27.66 36.22 146.03
N TYR A 43 28.05 37.46 145.71
CA TYR A 43 29.39 38.05 145.89
C TYR A 43 30.56 37.71 144.92
N TYR A 44 30.37 37.76 143.58
CA TYR A 44 31.46 37.98 142.58
C TYR A 44 30.90 38.57 141.25
N GLY A 45 30.28 39.75 141.29
CA GLY A 45 29.33 40.24 140.29
C GLY A 45 29.84 40.81 138.94
N VAL A 46 31.15 40.84 138.66
CA VAL A 46 31.68 41.29 137.34
C VAL A 46 32.51 40.21 136.64
N HIS A 47 33.18 39.33 137.39
CA HIS A 47 33.92 38.20 136.80
C HIS A 47 32.98 37.07 136.29
N SER A 48 31.90 36.75 137.01
CA SER A 48 31.02 35.62 136.63
C SER A 48 30.24 35.82 135.33
N ILE A 49 29.85 37.06 135.00
CA ILE A 49 29.13 37.40 133.76
C ILE A 49 30.06 37.32 132.54
N VAL A 50 31.32 37.73 132.71
CA VAL A 50 32.35 37.65 131.66
C VAL A 50 32.69 36.19 131.35
N ASP A 51 32.84 35.34 132.37
CA ASP A 51 33.11 33.90 132.20
C ASP A 51 31.95 33.15 131.54
N THR A 52 30.70 33.51 131.90
CA THR A 52 29.48 32.97 131.28
C THR A 52 29.37 33.38 129.81
N THR A 53 29.70 34.64 129.49
CA THR A 53 29.71 35.16 128.12
C THR A 53 30.69 34.39 127.25
N TYR A 54 31.95 34.24 127.69
CA TYR A 54 32.95 33.49 126.91
C TYR A 54 32.59 32.02 126.71
N THR A 55 31.92 31.39 127.68
CA THR A 55 31.45 30.00 127.58
C THR A 55 30.39 29.86 126.48
N THR A 56 29.40 30.77 126.45
CA THR A 56 28.36 30.79 125.41
C THR A 56 28.92 31.08 124.02
N LEU A 57 29.91 31.99 123.91
CA LEU A 57 30.61 32.24 122.65
C LEU A 57 31.31 30.97 122.15
N ARG A 58 32.08 30.28 123.00
CA ARG A 58 32.77 29.02 122.63
C ARG A 58 31.81 27.91 122.22
N ALA A 59 30.70 27.73 122.95
CA ALA A 59 29.69 26.74 122.59
C ALA A 59 29.05 27.05 121.22
N THR A 60 28.80 28.32 120.92
CA THR A 60 28.30 28.77 119.61
C THR A 60 29.29 28.49 118.49
N ILE A 61 30.60 28.68 118.74
CA ILE A 61 31.67 28.36 117.79
C ILE A 61 31.60 26.87 117.42
N GLN A 62 31.65 25.99 118.43
CA GLN A 62 31.65 24.54 118.21
C GLN A 62 30.37 24.05 117.50
N ALA A 63 29.20 24.56 117.90
CA ALA A 63 27.94 24.20 117.27
C ALA A 63 27.89 24.64 115.78
N SER A 64 28.36 25.85 115.48
CA SER A 64 28.39 26.37 114.10
C SER A 64 29.38 25.60 113.23
N GLU A 65 30.51 25.16 113.78
CA GLU A 65 31.50 24.31 113.09
C GLU A 65 30.94 22.93 112.74
N GLN A 66 30.25 22.28 113.68
CA GLN A 66 29.63 20.97 113.46
C GLN A 66 28.51 21.06 112.42
N GLU A 67 27.64 22.06 112.54
CA GLU A 67 26.55 22.30 111.59
C GLU A 67 27.08 22.59 110.19
N TYR A 68 28.12 23.41 110.08
CA TYR A 68 28.79 23.68 108.81
C TYR A 68 29.39 22.41 108.19
N ALA A 69 30.05 21.55 108.98
CA ALA A 69 30.61 20.29 108.48
C ALA A 69 29.52 19.36 107.91
N VAL A 70 28.40 19.21 108.62
CA VAL A 70 27.25 18.41 108.16
C VAL A 70 26.67 18.99 106.86
N ARG A 71 26.34 20.29 106.84
CA ARG A 71 25.77 20.94 105.65
C ARG A 71 26.72 20.91 104.45
N THR A 72 28.02 21.02 104.68
CA THR A 72 29.04 20.90 103.62
C THR A 72 29.01 19.51 102.97
N SER A 73 28.89 18.44 103.77
CA SER A 73 28.80 17.06 103.24
C SER A 73 27.51 16.77 102.46
N GLN A 74 26.45 17.52 102.73
CA GLN A 74 25.13 17.39 102.08
C GLN A 74 24.94 18.38 100.91
N LEU A 75 25.97 19.18 100.61
CA LEU A 75 25.90 20.25 99.64
C LEU A 75 25.54 19.79 98.21
N PRO A 76 26.10 18.68 97.68
CA PRO A 76 25.71 18.17 96.36
C PRO A 76 24.21 17.80 96.26
N GLN A 77 23.66 17.12 97.27
CA GLN A 77 22.25 16.73 97.29
C GLN A 77 21.35 17.96 97.42
N THR A 78 21.74 18.93 98.25
CA THR A 78 21.02 20.19 98.43
C THR A 78 20.94 20.98 97.12
N ILE A 79 22.05 21.06 96.38
CA ILE A 79 22.09 21.73 95.08
C ILE A 79 21.19 21.04 94.05
N GLU A 80 21.23 19.71 93.96
CA GLU A 80 20.35 19.01 93.01
C GLU A 80 18.86 19.17 93.35
N HIS A 81 18.51 19.20 94.64
CA HIS A 81 17.14 19.47 95.08
C HIS A 81 16.70 20.89 94.69
N GLU A 82 17.54 21.91 94.92
CA GLU A 82 17.23 23.30 94.52
C GLU A 82 17.19 23.48 93.00
N LEU A 83 18.04 22.77 92.25
CA LEU A 83 17.98 22.73 90.78
C LEU A 83 16.68 22.09 90.31
N ALA A 84 16.25 20.98 90.93
CA ALA A 84 14.98 20.35 90.60
C ALA A 84 13.79 21.29 90.85
N ALA A 85 13.78 22.00 91.98
CA ALA A 85 12.77 23.03 92.24
C ALA A 85 12.81 24.14 91.19
N THR A 86 14.00 24.62 90.82
CA THR A 86 14.17 25.67 89.80
C THR A 86 13.70 25.21 88.41
N ARG A 87 13.85 23.91 88.06
CA ARG A 87 13.33 23.35 86.79
C ARG A 87 11.81 23.46 86.69
N LEU A 88 11.10 23.32 87.81
CA LEU A 88 9.63 23.36 87.88
C LEU A 88 9.06 24.77 87.69
N GLU A 89 9.90 25.81 87.77
CA GLU A 89 9.46 27.20 87.53
C GLU A 89 9.31 27.51 86.04
N GLY A 90 9.87 26.68 85.16
CA GLY A 90 9.83 26.85 83.70
C GLY A 90 9.00 25.77 82.99
N SER A 91 8.96 25.85 81.65
CA SER A 91 8.27 24.85 80.83
C SER A 91 8.98 23.50 80.86
N THR A 92 8.21 22.44 81.13
CA THR A 92 8.64 21.02 81.12
C THR A 92 8.45 20.34 79.77
N ALA A 93 8.06 21.09 78.73
CA ALA A 93 7.85 20.54 77.40
C ALA A 93 9.11 19.84 76.85
N PRO A 94 8.94 18.75 76.07
CA PRO A 94 10.07 18.10 75.40
C PRO A 94 10.69 19.04 74.37
N LEU A 95 12.02 19.12 74.35
CA LEU A 95 12.80 19.96 73.45
C LEU A 95 13.87 19.12 72.72
N PRO A 96 14.34 19.56 71.54
CA PRO A 96 15.51 18.99 70.90
C PRO A 96 16.74 18.98 71.84
N PRO A 97 17.70 18.07 71.64
CA PRO A 97 18.82 17.88 72.57
C PRO A 97 19.59 19.16 72.93
N ALA A 98 19.95 19.99 71.94
CA ALA A 98 20.66 21.25 72.18
C ALA A 98 19.81 22.26 72.98
N ASP A 99 18.53 22.39 72.64
CA ASP A 99 17.59 23.30 73.30
C ASP A 99 17.29 22.87 74.74
N ALA A 100 17.23 21.56 74.98
CA ALA A 100 17.09 21.00 76.32
C ALA A 100 18.30 21.32 77.21
N ILE A 101 19.52 21.27 76.66
CA ILE A 101 20.76 21.63 77.36
C ILE A 101 20.84 23.14 77.62
N ILE A 102 20.43 23.98 76.66
CA ILE A 102 20.35 25.43 76.83
C ILE A 102 19.38 25.79 77.96
N ARG A 103 18.20 25.15 78.01
CA ARG A 103 17.25 25.33 79.12
C ARG A 103 17.90 24.98 80.46
N GLU A 104 18.64 23.89 80.52
CA GLU A 104 19.30 23.42 81.74
C GLU A 104 20.45 24.35 82.20
N LEU A 105 21.13 25.03 81.27
CA LEU A 105 22.04 26.14 81.59
C LEU A 105 21.27 27.34 82.20
N GLY A 106 20.10 27.67 81.65
CA GLY A 106 19.24 28.73 82.17
C GLY A 106 18.77 28.49 83.61
N VAL A 107 18.41 27.24 83.93
CA VAL A 107 18.06 26.81 85.30
C VAL A 107 19.23 27.03 86.26
N ARG A 108 20.43 26.55 85.91
CA ARG A 108 21.63 26.73 86.74
C ARG A 108 22.01 28.19 86.91
N HIS A 109 21.94 28.99 85.85
CA HIS A 109 22.20 30.43 85.91
C HIS A 109 21.25 31.13 86.88
N THR A 110 19.96 30.78 86.84
CA THR A 110 18.95 31.33 87.76
C THR A 110 19.27 31.00 89.22
N LEU A 111 19.59 29.74 89.52
CA LEU A 111 19.97 29.35 90.89
C LEU A 111 21.27 30.03 91.33
N LEU A 112 22.27 30.12 90.46
CA LEU A 112 23.53 30.81 90.72
C LEU A 112 23.32 32.28 91.09
N LEU A 113 22.45 33.00 90.37
CA LEU A 113 22.11 34.40 90.68
C LEU A 113 21.48 34.52 92.08
N ARG A 114 20.55 33.62 92.43
CA ARG A 114 19.90 33.60 93.75
C ARG A 114 20.91 33.34 94.87
N LYS A 115 21.76 32.32 94.71
CA LYS A 115 22.81 32.00 95.69
C LYS A 115 23.86 33.08 95.82
N THR A 116 24.18 33.78 94.73
CA THR A 116 25.08 34.95 94.78
C THR A 116 24.46 36.11 95.57
N ALA A 117 23.16 36.37 95.40
CA ALA A 117 22.46 37.38 96.19
C ALA A 117 22.39 37.02 97.69
N GLU A 118 22.07 35.75 98.01
CA GLU A 118 22.10 35.22 99.38
C GLU A 118 23.48 35.35 99.99
N PHE A 119 24.54 35.02 99.24
CA PHE A 119 25.93 35.13 99.68
C PHE A 119 26.25 36.57 100.09
N HIS A 120 25.97 37.56 99.24
CA HIS A 120 26.20 38.97 99.56
C HIS A 120 25.44 39.43 100.80
N SER A 121 24.18 39.02 100.95
CA SER A 121 23.37 39.32 102.14
C SER A 121 23.99 38.73 103.41
N LYS A 122 24.40 37.46 103.38
CA LYS A 122 25.04 36.78 104.52
C LYS A 122 26.41 37.35 104.85
N THR A 123 27.22 37.73 103.86
CA THR A 123 28.51 38.42 104.10
C THR A 123 28.30 39.78 104.78
N ALA A 124 27.28 40.55 104.39
CA ALA A 124 26.97 41.82 105.05
C ALA A 124 26.57 41.63 106.53
N ILE A 125 25.76 40.61 106.83
CA ILE A 125 25.38 40.25 108.21
C ILE A 125 26.61 39.75 108.98
N ALA A 126 27.45 38.93 108.37
CA ALA A 126 28.68 38.41 108.97
C ALA A 126 29.60 39.55 109.43
N ASN A 127 29.77 40.57 108.60
CA ASN A 127 30.63 41.71 108.91
C ASN A 127 29.97 42.73 109.86
N SER A 128 28.69 42.59 110.21
CA SER A 128 27.97 43.62 110.97
C SER A 128 28.49 43.86 112.39
N PHE A 129 29.08 42.84 113.05
CA PHE A 129 29.60 42.96 114.41
C PHE A 129 31.00 43.59 114.42
N TYR A 130 31.98 42.99 113.75
CA TYR A 130 33.38 43.46 113.75
C TYR A 130 33.76 44.40 112.59
N GLY A 131 32.87 44.62 111.62
CA GLY A 131 33.19 45.28 110.35
C GLY A 131 33.87 44.37 109.33
N VAL A 132 34.25 43.15 109.74
CA VAL A 132 34.96 42.12 108.95
C VAL A 132 34.54 40.72 109.41
N ASP A 133 35.07 39.68 108.76
CA ASP A 133 34.77 38.27 109.08
C ASP A 133 35.03 37.98 110.57
N PRO A 134 34.02 37.51 111.33
CA PRO A 134 34.16 37.18 112.74
C PRO A 134 34.89 35.85 112.98
N ILE A 135 35.06 34.99 111.98
CA ILE A 135 35.68 33.68 112.17
C ILE A 135 37.20 33.83 112.33
N GLY A 136 37.76 33.15 113.33
CA GLY A 136 39.19 33.22 113.68
C GLY A 136 39.56 34.37 114.61
N ARG A 137 38.60 35.26 114.92
CA ARG A 137 38.76 36.31 115.94
C ARG A 137 38.77 35.70 117.35
N SER A 138 39.54 36.31 118.25
CA SER A 138 39.60 35.85 119.64
C SER A 138 38.29 36.17 120.36
N VAL A 139 37.77 35.23 121.17
CA VAL A 139 36.59 35.50 122.01
C VAL A 139 36.82 36.70 122.94
N HIS A 140 38.07 36.97 123.33
CA HIS A 140 38.46 38.12 124.15
C HIS A 140 38.26 39.49 123.48
N GLU A 141 38.11 39.53 122.15
CA GLU A 141 37.80 40.76 121.40
C GLU A 141 36.31 41.17 121.51
N PHE A 142 35.45 40.28 122.02
CA PHE A 142 34.01 40.53 122.15
C PHE A 142 33.69 41.71 123.06
N HIS A 143 34.16 41.71 124.31
CA HIS A 143 33.82 42.77 125.28
C HIS A 143 34.30 44.16 124.87
N PRO A 144 35.55 44.34 124.40
CA PRO A 144 36.01 45.62 123.84
C PRO A 144 35.06 46.11 122.74
N ARG A 145 34.69 45.23 121.79
CA ARG A 145 33.78 45.61 120.71
C ARG A 145 32.36 45.92 121.21
N ALA A 146 31.80 45.08 122.07
CA ALA A 146 30.46 45.25 122.64
C ALA A 146 30.33 46.59 123.39
N SER A 147 31.36 47.00 124.14
CA SER A 147 31.37 48.29 124.85
C SER A 147 31.27 49.49 123.90
N THR A 148 31.92 49.45 122.73
CA THR A 148 31.84 50.51 121.71
C THR A 148 30.47 50.61 121.03
N MET A 149 29.63 49.58 121.14
CA MET A 149 28.29 49.58 120.53
C MET A 149 27.24 50.29 121.40
N GLY A 150 27.55 50.60 122.67
CA GLY A 150 26.61 51.24 123.59
C GLY A 150 25.35 50.41 123.91
N LYS A 151 25.41 49.08 123.73
CA LYS A 151 24.29 48.14 123.95
C LYS A 151 24.54 47.28 125.21
N SER A 152 23.48 46.66 125.75
CA SER A 152 23.64 45.65 126.79
C SER A 152 24.42 44.43 126.26
N VAL A 153 25.10 43.72 127.17
CA VAL A 153 25.91 42.54 126.84
C VAL A 153 25.07 41.48 126.10
N ASP A 154 23.81 41.29 126.51
CA ASP A 154 22.89 40.34 125.86
C ASP A 154 22.58 40.69 124.40
N ILE A 155 22.32 41.97 124.11
CA ILE A 155 22.04 42.43 122.74
C ILE A 155 23.31 42.35 121.88
N ALA A 156 24.47 42.68 122.45
CA ALA A 156 25.75 42.52 121.76
C ALA A 156 26.06 41.04 121.48
N MET A 157 25.74 40.15 122.42
CA MET A 157 25.93 38.70 122.27
C MET A 157 25.03 38.15 121.16
N GLN A 158 23.75 38.54 121.10
CA GLN A 158 22.86 38.15 120.00
C GLN A 158 23.35 38.64 118.64
N ALA A 159 23.82 39.90 118.56
CA ALA A 159 24.39 40.45 117.33
C ALA A 159 25.65 39.69 116.89
N TRP A 160 26.51 39.31 117.83
CA TRP A 160 27.67 38.48 117.55
C TRP A 160 27.27 37.08 117.08
N ILE A 161 26.30 36.41 117.72
CA ILE A 161 25.83 35.08 117.31
C ILE A 161 25.29 35.13 115.87
N ALA A 162 24.49 36.14 115.54
CA ALA A 162 23.96 36.33 114.19
C ALA A 162 25.08 36.56 113.16
N SER A 163 26.06 37.39 113.49
CA SER A 163 27.26 37.65 112.67
C SER A 163 28.09 36.36 112.47
N TYR A 164 28.36 35.61 113.54
CA TYR A 164 29.18 34.41 113.49
C TYR A 164 28.53 33.29 112.69
N ARG A 165 27.22 33.04 112.88
CA ARG A 165 26.46 32.07 112.07
C ARG A 165 26.39 32.48 110.60
N ALA A 166 26.14 33.77 110.33
CA ALA A 166 26.11 34.28 108.96
C ALA A 166 27.45 34.13 108.23
N ALA A 167 28.58 34.11 108.95
CA ALA A 167 29.89 33.86 108.37
C ALA A 167 30.05 32.41 107.87
N TYR A 168 29.55 31.41 108.62
CA TYR A 168 29.53 30.01 108.15
C TYR A 168 28.50 29.81 107.02
N ASP A 169 27.34 30.45 107.08
CA ASP A 169 26.37 30.47 105.97
C ASP A 169 27.01 31.04 104.69
N ALA A 170 27.76 32.14 104.79
CA ALA A 170 28.46 32.73 103.66
C ALA A 170 29.54 31.79 103.09
N ARG A 171 30.28 31.06 103.92
CA ARG A 171 31.24 30.04 103.46
C ARG A 171 30.56 28.89 102.73
N LEU A 172 29.43 28.41 103.24
CA LEU A 172 28.66 27.35 102.61
C LEU A 172 28.13 27.82 101.24
N LEU A 173 27.57 29.03 101.16
CA LEU A 173 27.11 29.65 99.92
C LEU A 173 28.25 29.85 98.92
N SER A 174 29.45 30.22 99.38
CA SER A 174 30.63 30.31 98.52
C SER A 174 30.97 28.95 97.88
N GLN A 175 30.90 27.85 98.63
CA GLN A 175 31.11 26.50 98.08
C GLN A 175 29.99 26.10 97.12
N THR A 176 28.75 26.44 97.43
CA THR A 176 27.59 26.22 96.54
C THR A 176 27.79 26.92 95.20
N ILE A 177 28.18 28.20 95.22
CA ILE A 177 28.46 28.99 94.03
C ILE A 177 29.60 28.37 93.21
N GLN A 178 30.68 27.92 93.87
CA GLN A 178 31.79 27.26 93.19
C GLN A 178 31.35 25.98 92.47
N LEU A 179 30.57 25.12 93.13
CA LEU A 179 30.10 23.87 92.53
C LEU A 179 29.10 24.13 91.40
N LEU A 180 28.17 25.08 91.55
CA LEU A 180 27.24 25.49 90.49
C LEU A 180 27.96 26.07 89.26
N ASN A 181 29.00 26.86 89.48
CA ASN A 181 29.84 27.37 88.38
C ASN A 181 30.55 26.23 87.65
N GLN A 182 31.14 25.28 88.38
CA GLN A 182 31.79 24.12 87.78
C GLN A 182 30.80 23.26 86.98
N GLN A 183 29.61 22.99 87.54
CA GLN A 183 28.56 22.28 86.81
C GLN A 183 28.12 23.04 85.56
N SER A 184 27.99 24.37 85.63
CA SER A 184 27.60 25.21 84.48
C SER A 184 28.61 25.12 83.34
N VAL A 185 29.92 25.11 83.65
CA VAL A 185 30.99 24.90 82.66
C VAL A 185 30.89 23.52 82.03
N ASN A 186 30.63 22.48 82.82
CA ASN A 186 30.49 21.11 82.29
C ASN A 186 29.31 20.99 81.31
N VAL A 187 28.16 21.57 81.66
CA VAL A 187 26.97 21.59 80.79
C VAL A 187 27.21 22.43 79.53
N GLN A 188 27.94 23.55 79.63
CA GLN A 188 28.32 24.36 78.48
C GLN A 188 29.25 23.59 77.52
N ASN A 189 30.22 22.86 78.05
CA ASN A 189 31.10 22.01 77.23
C ASN A 189 30.32 20.88 76.55
N PHE A 190 29.32 20.31 77.25
CA PHE A 190 28.43 19.31 76.66
C PHE A 190 27.59 19.90 75.52
N LEU A 191 27.07 21.12 75.66
CA LEU A 191 26.36 21.83 74.59
C LEU A 191 27.25 21.99 73.34
N LEU A 192 28.50 22.42 73.52
CA LEU A 192 29.45 22.57 72.42
C LEU A 192 29.72 21.25 71.70
N ALA A 193 29.85 20.15 72.46
CA ALA A 193 30.04 18.82 71.89
C ALA A 193 28.83 18.36 71.06
N VAL A 194 27.60 18.58 71.58
CA VAL A 194 26.36 18.23 70.86
C VAL A 194 26.21 19.07 69.59
N GLN A 195 26.46 20.38 69.66
CA GLN A 195 26.41 21.27 68.49
C GLN A 195 27.45 20.91 67.42
N ALA A 196 28.69 20.61 67.84
CA ALA A 196 29.73 20.17 66.92
C ALA A 196 29.36 18.85 66.23
N ASN A 197 28.76 17.91 66.95
CA ASN A 197 28.30 16.64 66.39
C ASN A 197 27.15 16.83 65.39
N ASP A 198 26.16 17.68 65.71
CA ASP A 198 25.06 17.99 64.78
C ASP A 198 25.58 18.69 63.52
N GLN A 199 26.53 19.63 63.65
CA GLN A 199 27.18 20.27 62.49
C GLN A 199 27.95 19.26 61.64
N ALA A 200 28.72 18.36 62.26
CA ALA A 200 29.44 17.30 61.55
C ALA A 200 28.49 16.36 60.81
N ARG A 201 27.36 15.98 61.41
CA ARG A 201 26.33 15.16 60.78
C ARG A 201 25.73 15.86 59.55
N MET A 202 25.32 17.12 59.70
CA MET A 202 24.76 17.90 58.59
C MET A 202 25.77 18.09 57.44
N ALA A 203 27.05 18.34 57.75
CA ALA A 203 28.10 18.45 56.75
C ALA A 203 28.34 17.12 56.01
N ALA A 204 28.33 15.98 56.74
CA ALA A 204 28.46 14.65 56.15
C ALA A 204 27.27 14.30 55.24
N GLU A 205 26.04 14.62 55.67
CA GLU A 205 24.82 14.41 54.87
C GLU A 205 24.85 15.25 53.58
N GLN A 206 25.24 16.53 53.66
CA GLN A 206 25.39 17.38 52.48
C GLN A 206 26.46 16.87 51.51
N GLN A 207 27.59 16.39 52.03
CA GLN A 207 28.65 15.84 51.19
C GLN A 207 28.20 14.53 50.53
N ALA A 208 27.51 13.66 51.25
CA ALA A 208 26.93 12.44 50.69
C ALA A 208 25.90 12.75 49.59
N GLN A 209 25.04 13.75 49.79
CA GLN A 209 24.09 14.21 48.76
C GLN A 209 24.80 14.78 47.52
N ARG A 210 25.86 15.57 47.69
CA ARG A 210 26.66 16.09 46.56
C ARG A 210 27.30 14.97 45.76
N VAL A 211 27.93 14.00 46.43
CA VAL A 211 28.55 12.84 45.78
C VAL A 211 27.50 11.99 45.06
N ALA A 212 26.35 11.73 45.69
CA ALA A 212 25.25 10.99 45.07
C ALA A 212 24.69 11.71 43.84
N ALA A 213 24.50 13.03 43.91
CA ALA A 213 24.02 13.84 42.79
C ALA A 213 25.03 13.85 41.63
N GLU A 214 26.33 13.94 41.92
CA GLU A 214 27.37 13.92 40.89
C GLU A 214 27.49 12.54 40.23
N LEU A 215 27.44 11.46 41.01
CA LEU A 215 27.43 10.10 40.48
C LEU A 215 26.20 9.85 39.59
N ALA A 216 25.03 10.35 40.00
CA ALA A 216 23.81 10.26 39.19
C ALA A 216 23.94 11.02 37.86
N ARG A 217 24.58 12.20 37.86
CA ARG A 217 24.87 12.95 36.64
C ARG A 217 25.83 12.20 35.72
N ILE A 218 26.92 11.66 36.25
CA ILE A 218 27.91 10.88 35.48
C ILE A 218 27.25 9.65 34.86
N ASN A 219 26.46 8.90 35.63
CA ASN A 219 25.75 7.73 35.13
C ASN A 219 24.73 8.08 34.05
N ALA A 220 23.96 9.16 34.24
CA ALA A 220 23.01 9.63 33.22
C ALA A 220 23.71 10.07 31.93
N GLN A 221 24.87 10.73 32.03
CA GLN A 221 25.68 11.10 30.86
C GLN A 221 26.24 9.86 30.15
N ALA A 222 26.77 8.88 30.90
CA ALA A 222 27.28 7.63 30.33
C ALA A 222 26.16 6.84 29.62
N GLU A 223 24.97 6.75 30.22
CA GLU A 223 23.80 6.13 29.57
C GLU A 223 23.36 6.88 28.31
N ALA A 224 23.33 8.21 28.34
CA ALA A 224 22.97 9.01 27.17
C ALA A 224 23.98 8.83 26.03
N GLN A 225 25.27 8.81 26.34
CA GLN A 225 26.33 8.53 25.36
C GLN A 225 26.22 7.12 24.80
N ALA A 226 25.97 6.11 25.64
CA ALA A 226 25.79 4.73 25.20
C ALA A 226 24.56 4.57 24.28
N ARG A 227 23.44 5.25 24.60
CA ARG A 227 22.23 5.27 23.76
C ARG A 227 22.50 5.93 22.41
N GLU A 228 23.21 7.04 22.38
CA GLU A 228 23.55 7.73 21.12
C GLU A 228 24.53 6.91 20.28
N GLN A 229 25.55 6.29 20.89
CA GLN A 229 26.45 5.37 20.18
C GLN A 229 25.69 4.16 19.62
N ALA A 230 24.78 3.56 20.39
CA ALA A 230 23.93 2.47 19.92
C ALA A 230 23.02 2.91 18.76
N ARG A 231 22.46 4.12 18.82
CA ARG A 231 21.67 4.71 17.74
C ARG A 231 22.48 4.91 16.46
N LEU A 232 23.69 5.48 16.57
CA LEU A 232 24.60 5.67 15.43
C LEU A 232 25.06 4.33 14.84
N ALA A 233 25.35 3.34 15.69
CA ALA A 233 25.70 1.99 15.24
C ALA A 233 24.53 1.31 14.52
N ALA A 234 23.30 1.44 15.04
CA ALA A 234 22.09 0.93 14.41
C ALA A 234 21.82 1.61 13.05
N LEU A 235 21.97 2.94 12.97
CA LEU A 235 21.88 3.68 11.71
C LEU A 235 22.93 3.24 10.69
N ALA A 236 24.18 3.05 11.13
CA ALA A 236 25.25 2.56 10.26
C ALA A 236 24.99 1.12 9.77
N GLN A 237 24.47 0.24 10.62
CA GLN A 237 24.07 -1.12 10.22
C GLN A 237 22.88 -1.09 9.26
N ALA A 238 21.85 -0.28 9.54
CA ALA A 238 20.70 -0.11 8.66
C ALA A 238 21.13 0.43 7.28
N GLN A 239 22.05 1.40 7.24
CA GLN A 239 22.59 1.91 5.99
C GLN A 239 23.40 0.84 5.24
N ARG A 240 24.19 0.01 5.93
CA ARG A 240 24.93 -1.09 5.29
C ARG A 240 23.96 -2.13 4.70
N LEU A 241 22.92 -2.50 5.44
CA LEU A 241 21.87 -3.40 4.96
C LEU A 241 21.12 -2.82 3.78
N ALA A 242 20.75 -1.54 3.82
CA ALA A 242 20.11 -0.84 2.73
C ALA A 242 21.02 -0.76 1.49
N ASN A 243 22.32 -0.49 1.67
CA ASN A 243 23.29 -0.49 0.58
C ASN A 243 23.50 -1.89 -0.02
N GLN A 244 23.57 -2.94 0.82
CA GLN A 244 23.65 -4.33 0.36
C GLN A 244 22.38 -4.73 -0.40
N GLN A 245 21.19 -4.38 0.12
CA GLN A 245 19.92 -4.62 -0.56
C GLN A 245 19.84 -3.84 -1.87
N ALA A 246 20.31 -2.59 -1.90
CA ALA A 246 20.37 -1.79 -3.13
C ALA A 246 21.36 -2.38 -4.13
N GLN A 247 22.51 -2.91 -3.70
CA GLN A 247 23.45 -3.63 -4.57
C GLN A 247 22.84 -4.92 -5.11
N VAL A 248 22.21 -5.74 -4.26
CA VAL A 248 21.55 -6.98 -4.70
C VAL A 248 20.37 -6.67 -5.63
N ALA A 249 19.59 -5.63 -5.35
CA ALA A 249 18.49 -5.18 -6.22
C ALA A 249 19.02 -4.62 -7.54
N ALA A 250 20.14 -3.87 -7.52
CA ALA A 250 20.79 -3.36 -8.72
C ALA A 250 21.42 -4.50 -9.55
N GLU A 251 22.02 -5.50 -8.92
CA GLU A 251 22.51 -6.71 -9.60
C GLU A 251 21.36 -7.55 -10.15
N ALA A 252 20.26 -7.70 -9.42
CA ALA A 252 19.07 -8.39 -9.89
C ALA A 252 18.40 -7.63 -11.05
N ALA A 253 18.32 -6.30 -10.97
CA ALA A 253 17.84 -5.45 -12.05
C ALA A 253 18.79 -5.48 -13.25
N ALA A 254 20.11 -5.45 -13.05
CA ALA A 254 21.10 -5.59 -14.12
C ALA A 254 21.05 -6.98 -14.76
N ARG A 255 20.84 -8.05 -13.97
CA ARG A 255 20.60 -9.40 -14.49
C ARG A 255 19.27 -9.50 -15.23
N HIS A 256 18.22 -8.82 -14.76
CA HIS A 256 16.93 -8.79 -15.44
C HIS A 256 17.02 -8.00 -16.75
N VAL A 257 17.70 -6.86 -16.76
CA VAL A 257 17.99 -6.08 -17.97
C VAL A 257 18.89 -6.87 -18.91
N ALA A 258 19.94 -7.54 -18.41
CA ALA A 258 20.80 -8.38 -19.24
C ALA A 258 20.08 -9.64 -19.76
N ALA A 259 19.19 -10.24 -18.96
CA ALA A 259 18.37 -11.38 -19.38
C ALA A 259 17.31 -10.95 -20.39
N GLU A 260 16.68 -9.79 -20.21
CA GLU A 260 15.73 -9.22 -21.16
C GLU A 260 16.45 -8.75 -22.43
N GLN A 261 17.65 -8.19 -22.32
CA GLN A 261 18.47 -7.81 -23.46
C GLN A 261 19.01 -9.04 -24.21
N ALA A 262 19.42 -10.10 -23.50
CA ALA A 262 19.75 -11.38 -24.12
C ALA A 262 18.52 -12.07 -24.72
N ARG A 263 17.33 -11.89 -24.12
CA ARG A 263 16.06 -12.38 -24.67
C ARG A 263 15.66 -11.57 -25.89
N LEU A 264 15.86 -10.26 -25.90
CA LEU A 264 15.63 -9.38 -27.05
C LEU A 264 16.65 -9.63 -28.15
N GLU A 265 17.92 -9.90 -27.82
CA GLU A 265 18.94 -10.32 -28.78
C GLU A 265 18.68 -11.72 -29.32
N ALA A 266 18.20 -12.65 -28.49
CA ALA A 266 17.76 -13.97 -28.93
C ALA A 266 16.48 -13.88 -29.76
N LEU A 267 15.54 -13.01 -29.41
CA LEU A 267 14.35 -12.71 -30.21
C LEU A 267 14.72 -11.97 -31.48
N ALA A 268 15.74 -11.11 -31.47
CA ALA A 268 16.27 -10.41 -32.64
C ALA A 268 17.06 -11.37 -33.53
N GLU A 269 17.75 -12.37 -32.98
CA GLU A 269 18.42 -13.41 -33.74
C GLU A 269 17.42 -14.43 -34.29
N VAL A 270 16.42 -14.81 -33.50
CA VAL A 270 15.26 -15.58 -33.98
C VAL A 270 14.46 -14.77 -34.98
N GLN A 271 14.33 -13.45 -34.83
CA GLN A 271 13.71 -12.56 -35.83
C GLN A 271 14.59 -12.44 -37.05
N ARG A 272 15.91 -12.29 -36.96
CA ARG A 272 16.83 -12.28 -38.11
C ARG A 272 16.81 -13.61 -38.83
N GLN A 273 16.78 -14.73 -38.12
CA GLN A 273 16.65 -16.07 -38.70
C GLN A 273 15.25 -16.29 -39.26
N ALA A 274 14.20 -15.81 -38.58
CA ALA A 274 12.83 -15.85 -39.06
C ALA A 274 12.64 -14.89 -40.25
N GLU A 275 13.37 -13.78 -40.31
CA GLU A 275 13.37 -12.76 -41.36
C GLU A 275 14.18 -13.24 -42.55
N LEU A 276 15.30 -13.94 -42.35
CA LEU A 276 15.99 -14.68 -43.40
C LEU A 276 15.12 -15.82 -43.94
N LEU A 277 14.51 -16.62 -43.06
CA LEU A 277 13.52 -17.65 -43.44
C LEU A 277 12.24 -17.04 -44.02
N HIS A 278 11.91 -15.80 -43.69
CA HIS A 278 10.75 -15.07 -44.20
C HIS A 278 11.09 -14.41 -45.53
N LEU A 279 12.32 -13.94 -45.75
CA LEU A 279 12.84 -13.46 -47.02
C LEU A 279 13.00 -14.63 -48.00
N GLU A 280 13.45 -15.79 -47.51
CA GLU A 280 13.53 -17.04 -48.27
C GLU A 280 12.13 -17.60 -48.54
N ARG A 281 11.22 -17.55 -47.56
CA ARG A 281 9.78 -17.83 -47.79
C ARG A 281 9.10 -16.80 -48.67
N LEU A 282 9.47 -15.53 -48.63
CA LEU A 282 8.95 -14.44 -49.48
C LEU A 282 9.48 -14.58 -50.89
N GLN A 283 10.72 -15.06 -51.10
CA GLN A 283 11.23 -15.39 -52.42
C GLN A 283 10.57 -16.66 -52.96
N ALA A 284 10.43 -17.69 -52.12
CA ALA A 284 9.68 -18.91 -52.49
C ALA A 284 8.19 -18.63 -52.71
N GLN A 285 7.58 -17.73 -51.94
CA GLN A 285 6.20 -17.27 -52.12
C GLN A 285 6.09 -16.32 -53.30
N LYS A 286 7.03 -15.42 -53.58
CA LYS A 286 7.03 -14.62 -54.81
C LYS A 286 7.13 -15.52 -56.04
N GLN A 287 7.97 -16.54 -56.01
CA GLN A 287 8.05 -17.54 -57.09
C GLN A 287 6.77 -18.39 -57.16
N ALA A 288 6.21 -18.84 -56.04
CA ALA A 288 4.96 -19.60 -56.00
C ALA A 288 3.72 -18.76 -56.37
N GLN A 289 3.73 -17.46 -56.07
CA GLN A 289 2.66 -16.49 -56.32
C GLN A 289 2.76 -15.92 -57.74
N GLU A 290 3.95 -15.80 -58.33
CA GLU A 290 4.14 -15.60 -59.77
C GLU A 290 3.68 -16.84 -60.57
N HIS A 291 3.91 -18.05 -60.05
CA HIS A 291 3.35 -19.29 -60.62
C HIS A 291 1.83 -19.42 -60.43
N ALA A 292 1.29 -18.99 -59.28
CA ALA A 292 -0.16 -19.01 -59.00
C ALA A 292 -0.91 -17.87 -59.70
N ARG A 293 -0.27 -16.71 -59.96
CA ARG A 293 -0.81 -15.59 -60.75
C ARG A 293 -1.11 -15.96 -62.21
N GLN A 294 -0.52 -17.04 -62.72
CA GLN A 294 -0.81 -17.57 -64.06
C GLN A 294 -1.92 -18.64 -64.05
N GLN A 295 -2.48 -18.99 -62.89
CA GLN A 295 -3.51 -20.01 -62.78
C GLN A 295 -4.83 -19.40 -62.26
N PRO A 296 -5.97 -19.70 -62.90
CA PRO A 296 -7.26 -19.23 -62.42
C PRO A 296 -7.59 -19.79 -61.03
N PRO A 297 -8.38 -19.07 -60.22
CA PRO A 297 -8.79 -19.52 -58.89
C PRO A 297 -9.47 -20.90 -58.98
N THR A 298 -9.08 -21.82 -58.09
CA THR A 298 -9.60 -23.19 -58.04
C THR A 298 -10.38 -23.40 -56.75
N PHE A 299 -11.68 -23.66 -56.86
CA PHE A 299 -12.58 -23.92 -55.72
C PHE A 299 -12.72 -25.42 -55.46
N ALA A 300 -12.27 -25.89 -54.30
CA ALA A 300 -12.30 -27.31 -53.98
C ALA A 300 -13.50 -27.68 -53.09
N ASN A 301 -14.27 -28.68 -53.51
CA ASN A 301 -15.50 -29.13 -52.87
C ASN A 301 -15.46 -30.64 -52.57
N SER A 302 -16.12 -31.09 -51.49
CA SER A 302 -16.33 -32.52 -51.26
C SER A 302 -17.48 -33.01 -52.15
N GLY A 303 -17.24 -34.05 -52.95
CA GLY A 303 -18.29 -34.64 -53.78
C GLY A 303 -19.36 -35.34 -52.96
N SER A 304 -18.98 -36.00 -51.87
CA SER A 304 -19.91 -36.69 -50.96
C SER A 304 -20.88 -35.69 -50.32
N MET A 305 -20.38 -34.52 -49.95
CA MET A 305 -21.24 -33.47 -49.41
C MET A 305 -22.10 -32.79 -50.47
N ALA A 306 -21.52 -32.51 -51.64
CA ALA A 306 -22.25 -31.91 -52.77
C ALA A 306 -23.41 -32.79 -53.26
N ALA A 307 -23.30 -34.11 -53.13
CA ALA A 307 -24.36 -35.06 -53.44
C ALA A 307 -25.56 -34.99 -52.47
N ILE A 308 -25.37 -34.46 -51.26
CA ILE A 308 -26.37 -34.45 -50.19
C ILE A 308 -27.04 -33.07 -50.03
N GLY A 309 -26.36 -31.98 -50.39
CA GLY A 309 -26.90 -30.64 -50.24
C GLY A 309 -25.96 -29.53 -50.69
N PRO A 310 -26.30 -28.25 -50.38
CA PRO A 310 -25.46 -27.11 -50.72
C PRO A 310 -24.05 -27.22 -50.11
N VAL A 311 -23.02 -26.95 -50.92
CA VAL A 311 -21.63 -26.85 -50.48
C VAL A 311 -21.04 -25.49 -50.85
N PHE A 312 -20.13 -25.02 -50.00
CA PHE A 312 -19.53 -23.69 -50.09
C PHE A 312 -18.01 -23.84 -50.08
N ALA A 313 -17.30 -23.08 -50.91
CA ALA A 313 -15.84 -23.08 -50.95
C ALA A 313 -15.31 -21.66 -51.12
N GLY A 314 -14.16 -21.38 -50.51
CA GLY A 314 -13.35 -20.19 -50.76
C GLY A 314 -12.15 -20.52 -51.65
N ALA A 315 -11.39 -19.49 -52.05
CA ALA A 315 -10.25 -19.63 -52.95
C ALA A 315 -9.12 -20.54 -52.43
N THR A 316 -9.09 -20.87 -51.13
CA THR A 316 -8.06 -21.70 -50.50
C THR A 316 -8.59 -23.02 -49.90
N GLY A 317 -9.88 -23.34 -50.05
CA GLY A 317 -10.44 -24.58 -49.50
C GLY A 317 -11.96 -24.63 -49.36
N SER A 318 -12.47 -25.75 -48.85
CA SER A 318 -13.90 -25.95 -48.59
C SER A 318 -14.32 -25.29 -47.28
N ILE A 319 -15.49 -24.64 -47.26
CA ILE A 319 -16.09 -24.12 -46.03
C ILE A 319 -16.87 -25.26 -45.37
N ILE A 320 -16.49 -25.63 -44.14
CA ILE A 320 -17.12 -26.76 -43.44
C ILE A 320 -18.42 -26.30 -42.77
N THR A 321 -19.51 -27.01 -43.05
CA THR A 321 -20.78 -26.87 -42.33
C THR A 321 -21.06 -28.10 -41.47
N ASN A 322 -21.58 -27.91 -40.26
CA ASN A 322 -22.01 -29.03 -39.42
C ASN A 322 -23.31 -29.68 -39.97
N PRO A 323 -23.64 -30.94 -39.61
CA PRO A 323 -24.80 -31.64 -40.17
C PRO A 323 -26.15 -30.91 -39.99
N ALA A 324 -26.33 -30.21 -38.85
CA ALA A 324 -27.54 -29.45 -38.58
C ALA A 324 -27.67 -28.23 -39.52
N THR A 325 -26.55 -27.54 -39.76
CA THR A 325 -26.47 -26.38 -40.66
C THR A 325 -26.68 -26.79 -42.11
N SER A 326 -26.06 -27.88 -42.55
CA SER A 326 -26.26 -28.42 -43.91
C SER A 326 -27.72 -28.81 -44.17
N LEU A 327 -28.38 -29.43 -43.19
CA LEU A 327 -29.81 -29.76 -43.28
C LEU A 327 -30.68 -28.49 -43.31
N ALA A 328 -30.38 -27.50 -42.46
CA ALA A 328 -31.09 -26.24 -42.44
C ALA A 328 -30.96 -25.48 -43.76
N LEU A 329 -29.74 -25.35 -44.30
CA LEU A 329 -29.49 -24.72 -45.61
C LEU A 329 -30.26 -25.39 -46.74
N ARG A 330 -30.31 -26.73 -46.75
CA ARG A 330 -31.09 -27.48 -47.75
C ARG A 330 -32.60 -27.21 -47.62
N ASN A 331 -33.12 -27.17 -46.40
CA ASN A 331 -34.54 -26.88 -46.16
C ASN A 331 -34.91 -25.45 -46.58
N VAL A 332 -34.06 -24.47 -46.23
CA VAL A 332 -34.28 -23.07 -46.59
C VAL A 332 -34.15 -22.87 -48.10
N LEU A 333 -33.17 -23.50 -48.77
CA LEU A 333 -33.07 -23.48 -50.23
C LEU A 333 -34.36 -23.99 -50.89
N ARG A 334 -34.88 -25.14 -50.45
CA ARG A 334 -36.12 -25.71 -51.00
C ARG A 334 -37.33 -24.80 -50.76
N ALA A 335 -37.41 -24.16 -49.59
CA ALA A 335 -38.43 -23.18 -49.29
C ALA A 335 -38.33 -21.95 -50.20
N ALA A 336 -37.11 -21.42 -50.40
CA ALA A 336 -36.84 -20.28 -51.27
C ALA A 336 -37.20 -20.57 -52.74
N VAL A 337 -36.83 -21.75 -53.25
CA VAL A 337 -37.19 -22.21 -54.60
C VAL A 337 -38.70 -22.36 -54.73
N SER A 338 -39.38 -22.98 -53.76
CA SER A 338 -40.83 -23.12 -53.77
C SER A 338 -41.55 -21.76 -53.78
N ALA A 339 -41.07 -20.81 -52.98
CA ALA A 339 -41.58 -19.43 -52.96
C ALA A 339 -41.37 -18.72 -54.31
N ALA A 340 -40.18 -18.85 -54.92
CA ALA A 340 -39.87 -18.30 -56.24
C ALA A 340 -40.77 -18.90 -57.34
N PHE A 341 -41.01 -20.21 -57.34
CA PHE A 341 -41.94 -20.85 -58.28
C PHE A 341 -43.39 -20.39 -58.08
N GLY A 342 -43.84 -20.23 -56.83
CA GLY A 342 -45.17 -19.68 -56.54
C GLY A 342 -45.35 -18.26 -57.06
N ALA A 343 -44.28 -17.46 -57.02
CA ALA A 343 -44.24 -16.09 -57.52
C ALA A 343 -44.32 -15.96 -59.05
N LEU A 344 -43.85 -16.96 -59.82
CA LEU A 344 -43.90 -16.94 -61.29
C LEU A 344 -45.31 -16.80 -61.87
N VAL A 345 -46.36 -17.11 -61.09
CA VAL A 345 -47.76 -17.02 -61.51
C VAL A 345 -48.35 -15.61 -61.30
N THR A 346 -47.73 -14.79 -60.43
CA THR A 346 -48.35 -13.56 -59.91
C THR A 346 -47.49 -12.30 -60.06
N ALA A 347 -46.16 -12.43 -60.21
CA ALA A 347 -45.24 -11.29 -60.27
C ALA A 347 -44.96 -10.82 -61.70
N ALA A 348 -44.92 -9.50 -61.90
CA ALA A 348 -44.54 -8.87 -63.18
C ALA A 348 -43.03 -8.58 -63.30
N THR A 349 -42.30 -8.70 -62.19
CA THR A 349 -40.86 -8.44 -62.06
C THR A 349 -40.18 -9.62 -61.36
N PRO A 350 -38.87 -9.83 -61.58
CA PRO A 350 -38.11 -10.83 -60.85
C PRO A 350 -38.21 -10.66 -59.33
N ILE A 351 -38.39 -11.77 -58.61
CA ILE A 351 -38.41 -11.84 -57.15
C ILE A 351 -37.13 -12.49 -56.65
N ILE A 352 -36.59 -11.98 -55.54
CA ILE A 352 -35.42 -12.51 -54.84
C ILE A 352 -35.83 -13.10 -53.50
N VAL A 353 -35.30 -14.28 -53.17
CA VAL A 353 -35.48 -14.93 -51.86
C VAL A 353 -34.12 -15.38 -51.32
N GLY A 354 -33.70 -14.83 -50.18
CA GLY A 354 -32.48 -15.26 -49.50
C GLY A 354 -32.58 -16.68 -48.95
N PHE A 355 -31.48 -17.44 -49.02
CA PHE A 355 -31.43 -18.78 -48.39
C PHE A 355 -30.16 -19.04 -47.57
N ALA A 356 -29.07 -18.35 -47.86
CA ALA A 356 -27.83 -18.47 -47.12
C ALA A 356 -27.13 -17.12 -46.98
N ALA A 357 -26.37 -16.97 -45.91
CA ALA A 357 -25.47 -15.86 -45.70
C ALA A 357 -24.09 -16.37 -45.29
N LEU A 358 -23.03 -15.84 -45.90
CA LEU A 358 -21.66 -16.06 -45.50
C LEU A 358 -21.22 -14.85 -44.69
N LEU A 359 -20.88 -15.05 -43.43
CA LEU A 359 -20.26 -14.04 -42.58
C LEU A 359 -18.75 -14.07 -42.82
N VAL A 360 -18.25 -12.99 -43.41
CA VAL A 360 -16.89 -12.78 -43.87
C VAL A 360 -16.27 -11.67 -43.02
N PRO A 361 -15.60 -11.98 -41.90
CA PRO A 361 -15.07 -10.97 -40.99
C PRO A 361 -13.84 -10.20 -41.55
N SER A 362 -13.60 -10.16 -42.87
CA SER A 362 -12.37 -9.59 -43.43
C SER A 362 -12.22 -8.08 -43.17
N ARG A 363 -10.98 -7.63 -42.86
CA ARG A 363 -10.66 -6.22 -42.52
C ARG A 363 -10.57 -5.28 -43.70
N LEU A 364 -10.17 -5.78 -44.87
CA LEU A 364 -9.97 -4.96 -46.07
C LEU A 364 -11.13 -5.10 -47.05
N GLY A 365 -12.27 -5.64 -46.58
CA GLY A 365 -13.42 -5.98 -47.41
C GLY A 365 -13.02 -6.79 -48.62
N ASN A 366 -12.11 -7.78 -48.45
CA ASN A 366 -11.11 -8.21 -49.44
C ASN A 366 -11.67 -8.76 -50.77
N GLY A 367 -12.98 -8.92 -50.91
CA GLY A 367 -13.57 -9.49 -52.12
C GLY A 367 -13.08 -10.93 -52.32
N ASP A 368 -12.90 -11.68 -51.24
CA ASP A 368 -12.59 -13.11 -51.35
C ASP A 368 -13.67 -13.75 -52.22
N LEU A 369 -13.22 -14.49 -53.23
CA LEU A 369 -14.13 -15.23 -54.08
C LEU A 369 -14.60 -16.47 -53.32
N TYR A 370 -15.90 -16.72 -53.42
CA TYR A 370 -16.61 -17.86 -52.89
C TYR A 370 -17.39 -18.52 -54.01
N SER A 371 -17.48 -19.85 -53.95
CA SER A 371 -18.38 -20.62 -54.79
C SER A 371 -19.44 -21.29 -53.95
N VAL A 372 -20.66 -21.33 -54.47
CA VAL A 372 -21.75 -22.14 -53.92
C VAL A 372 -22.17 -23.15 -54.97
N SER A 373 -22.18 -24.43 -54.61
CA SER A 373 -22.74 -25.49 -55.46
C SER A 373 -23.99 -26.06 -54.81
N VAL A 374 -25.07 -26.15 -55.59
CA VAL A 374 -26.32 -26.79 -55.15
C VAL A 374 -26.73 -27.88 -56.13
N LEU A 375 -27.47 -28.87 -55.66
CA LEU A 375 -28.06 -29.89 -56.53
C LEU A 375 -29.00 -29.23 -57.54
N LEU A 376 -28.80 -29.50 -58.83
CA LEU A 376 -29.64 -28.92 -59.89
C LEU A 376 -31.11 -29.34 -59.73
N SER A 377 -31.37 -30.55 -59.23
CA SER A 377 -32.71 -31.05 -58.95
C SER A 377 -33.46 -30.26 -57.87
N GLU A 378 -32.77 -29.55 -56.97
CA GLU A 378 -33.42 -28.67 -55.99
C GLU A 378 -33.85 -27.34 -56.61
N LEU A 379 -33.18 -26.87 -57.69
CA LEU A 379 -33.54 -25.65 -58.42
C LEU A 379 -34.55 -25.90 -59.55
N ALA A 380 -34.38 -27.02 -60.26
CA ALA A 380 -35.15 -27.36 -61.45
C ALA A 380 -35.62 -28.83 -61.40
N PRO A 381 -36.54 -29.18 -60.48
CA PRO A 381 -36.98 -30.56 -60.27
C PRO A 381 -37.69 -31.16 -61.50
N ASP A 382 -38.30 -30.32 -62.34
CA ASP A 382 -39.03 -30.74 -63.54
C ASP A 382 -38.18 -30.71 -64.83
N LEU A 383 -36.86 -30.48 -64.71
CA LEU A 383 -35.98 -30.39 -65.87
C LEU A 383 -35.76 -31.79 -66.50
N SER A 384 -36.16 -31.93 -67.76
CA SER A 384 -36.11 -33.20 -68.50
C SER A 384 -35.15 -33.19 -69.71
N GLU A 385 -34.33 -32.14 -69.84
CA GLU A 385 -33.34 -32.03 -70.91
C GLU A 385 -32.19 -33.03 -70.76
N ASP A 386 -31.58 -33.45 -71.89
CA ASP A 386 -30.39 -34.30 -71.89
C ASP A 386 -29.14 -33.48 -71.49
N LEU A 387 -28.96 -33.33 -70.18
CA LEU A 387 -27.85 -32.57 -69.60
C LEU A 387 -26.48 -33.13 -70.00
N TYR A 388 -26.35 -34.45 -70.19
CA TYR A 388 -25.07 -35.04 -70.58
C TYR A 388 -24.74 -34.71 -72.04
N GLY A 389 -25.72 -34.81 -72.94
CA GLY A 389 -25.61 -34.37 -74.33
C GLY A 389 -25.25 -32.88 -74.44
N LEU A 390 -25.91 -32.02 -73.66
CA LEU A 390 -25.60 -30.58 -73.59
C LEU A 390 -24.18 -30.32 -73.06
N ALA A 391 -23.77 -31.00 -71.99
CA ALA A 391 -22.44 -30.86 -71.40
C ALA A 391 -21.33 -31.25 -72.40
N ALA A 392 -21.54 -32.32 -73.18
CA ALA A 392 -20.57 -32.82 -74.16
C ALA A 392 -20.29 -31.83 -75.30
N VAL A 393 -21.26 -30.97 -75.64
CA VAL A 393 -21.13 -29.93 -76.67
C VAL A 393 -20.97 -28.53 -76.09
N GLN A 394 -20.77 -28.41 -74.76
CA GLN A 394 -20.72 -27.14 -74.03
C GLN A 394 -21.95 -26.24 -74.24
N GLY A 395 -23.13 -26.85 -74.40
CA GLY A 395 -24.40 -26.18 -74.62
C GLY A 395 -24.93 -25.42 -73.40
N GLU A 396 -26.17 -24.95 -73.50
CA GLU A 396 -26.85 -24.13 -72.50
C GLU A 396 -28.29 -24.62 -72.31
N VAL A 397 -28.87 -24.38 -71.13
CA VAL A 397 -30.26 -24.72 -70.78
C VAL A 397 -30.94 -23.52 -70.13
N ASN A 398 -32.26 -23.39 -70.28
CA ASN A 398 -33.02 -22.33 -69.62
C ASN A 398 -33.58 -22.80 -68.28
N LEU A 399 -33.26 -22.09 -67.21
CA LEU A 399 -33.85 -22.31 -65.87
C LEU A 399 -34.86 -21.21 -65.56
N ARG A 400 -35.93 -21.57 -64.83
CA ARG A 400 -36.96 -20.61 -64.37
C ARG A 400 -36.55 -19.86 -63.09
N VAL A 401 -35.59 -20.41 -62.37
CA VAL A 401 -34.94 -19.80 -61.21
C VAL A 401 -33.43 -19.94 -61.36
N THR A 402 -32.70 -18.97 -60.85
CA THR A 402 -31.23 -18.94 -60.81
C THR A 402 -30.76 -18.63 -59.39
N LEU A 403 -29.45 -18.77 -59.15
CA LEU A 403 -28.83 -18.25 -57.95
C LEU A 403 -28.14 -16.92 -58.24
N GLY A 404 -28.19 -16.03 -57.26
CA GLY A 404 -27.40 -14.81 -57.25
C GLY A 404 -26.66 -14.67 -55.93
N SER A 405 -25.74 -13.72 -55.93
CA SER A 405 -25.06 -13.32 -54.70
C SER A 405 -25.00 -11.81 -54.60
N ARG A 406 -24.91 -11.33 -53.36
CA ARG A 406 -24.69 -9.93 -53.05
C ARG A 406 -23.83 -9.82 -51.81
N THR A 407 -22.81 -8.97 -51.85
CA THR A 407 -21.95 -8.70 -50.69
C THR A 407 -22.28 -7.32 -50.11
N ILE A 408 -22.56 -7.27 -48.81
CA ILE A 408 -22.80 -6.04 -48.04
C ILE A 408 -21.93 -6.11 -46.78
N GLY A 409 -20.99 -5.18 -46.62
CA GLY A 409 -20.07 -5.17 -45.49
C GLY A 409 -19.38 -6.53 -45.30
N ASN A 410 -19.61 -7.16 -44.15
CA ASN A 410 -19.00 -8.45 -43.77
C ASN A 410 -19.93 -9.65 -44.08
N GLN A 411 -20.91 -9.49 -44.97
CA GLN A 411 -21.89 -10.53 -45.27
C GLN A 411 -22.09 -10.69 -46.77
N THR A 412 -21.88 -11.92 -47.29
CA THR A 412 -22.28 -12.30 -48.64
C THR A 412 -23.57 -13.09 -48.57
N GLN A 413 -24.68 -12.49 -49.02
CA GLN A 413 -25.97 -13.16 -49.14
C GLN A 413 -26.03 -13.95 -50.44
N ILE A 414 -26.57 -15.17 -50.36
CA ILE A 414 -26.86 -16.03 -51.50
C ILE A 414 -28.37 -16.16 -51.62
N VAL A 415 -28.87 -15.93 -52.82
CA VAL A 415 -30.30 -15.79 -53.09
C VAL A 415 -30.75 -16.67 -54.24
N VAL A 416 -32.02 -17.05 -54.22
CA VAL A 416 -32.75 -17.62 -55.36
C VAL A 416 -33.51 -16.49 -56.04
N ALA A 417 -33.40 -16.37 -57.36
CA ALA A 417 -34.11 -15.36 -58.14
C ALA A 417 -34.91 -16.00 -59.29
N THR A 418 -36.12 -15.50 -59.55
CA THR A 418 -36.88 -15.87 -60.76
C THR A 418 -36.27 -15.24 -61.99
N THR A 419 -36.19 -15.98 -63.10
CA THR A 419 -35.58 -15.49 -64.34
C THR A 419 -36.62 -14.86 -65.26
N ASP A 420 -36.24 -13.77 -65.94
CA ASP A 420 -37.06 -13.11 -66.98
C ASP A 420 -36.34 -13.05 -68.34
N GLY A 421 -35.08 -13.46 -68.39
CA GLY A 421 -34.23 -13.45 -69.59
C GLY A 421 -33.77 -12.05 -70.02
N VAL A 422 -34.10 -11.01 -69.25
CA VAL A 422 -33.75 -9.60 -69.54
C VAL A 422 -32.97 -8.99 -68.37
N SER A 423 -33.58 -8.93 -67.19
CA SER A 423 -32.99 -8.37 -65.98
C SER A 423 -32.26 -9.43 -65.16
N VAL A 424 -32.80 -10.65 -65.14
CA VAL A 424 -32.19 -11.84 -64.51
C VAL A 424 -32.03 -12.92 -65.59
N PRO A 425 -30.80 -13.32 -65.95
CA PRO A 425 -30.54 -14.28 -67.01
C PRO A 425 -31.23 -15.63 -66.77
N SER A 426 -31.91 -16.16 -67.79
CA SER A 426 -32.52 -17.50 -67.75
C SER A 426 -31.61 -18.59 -68.33
N THR A 427 -30.69 -18.20 -69.22
CA THR A 427 -29.84 -19.13 -69.96
C THR A 427 -28.59 -19.46 -69.18
N VAL A 428 -28.33 -20.76 -68.99
CA VAL A 428 -27.28 -21.29 -68.12
C VAL A 428 -26.39 -22.25 -68.90
N PRO A 429 -25.07 -22.05 -68.91
CA PRO A 429 -24.15 -22.99 -69.53
C PRO A 429 -24.06 -24.34 -68.81
N VAL A 430 -23.92 -25.43 -69.57
CA VAL A 430 -23.78 -26.80 -69.07
C VAL A 430 -22.37 -27.33 -69.40
N ARG A 431 -21.64 -27.83 -68.41
CA ARG A 431 -20.22 -28.22 -68.51
C ARG A 431 -20.02 -29.63 -67.97
N LEU A 432 -19.21 -30.42 -68.69
CA LEU A 432 -18.86 -31.78 -68.28
C LEU A 432 -17.66 -31.74 -67.34
N ALA A 433 -17.79 -32.33 -66.16
CA ALA A 433 -16.67 -32.53 -65.25
C ALA A 433 -15.75 -33.64 -65.77
N GLN A 434 -14.45 -33.39 -65.78
CA GLN A 434 -13.43 -34.36 -66.20
C GLN A 434 -12.64 -34.84 -64.99
N PHE A 435 -12.41 -36.15 -64.88
CA PHE A 435 -11.57 -36.69 -63.81
C PHE A 435 -10.09 -36.41 -64.10
N ASP A 436 -9.39 -35.76 -63.17
CA ASP A 436 -7.94 -35.56 -63.21
C ASP A 436 -7.27 -36.68 -62.38
N PRO A 437 -6.60 -37.68 -63.00
CA PRO A 437 -6.01 -38.80 -62.29
C PRO A 437 -4.82 -38.43 -61.40
N GLN A 438 -4.15 -37.30 -61.67
CA GLN A 438 -3.02 -36.85 -60.87
C GLN A 438 -3.51 -36.19 -59.58
N LYS A 439 -4.53 -35.33 -59.71
CA LYS A 439 -5.13 -34.64 -58.56
C LYS A 439 -6.18 -35.49 -57.83
N LYS A 440 -6.63 -36.58 -58.46
CA LYS A 440 -7.71 -37.48 -57.98
C LYS A 440 -9.02 -36.74 -57.68
N VAL A 441 -9.37 -35.75 -58.50
CA VAL A 441 -10.60 -34.95 -58.38
C VAL A 441 -11.27 -34.79 -59.73
N TYR A 442 -12.58 -34.59 -59.74
CA TYR A 442 -13.30 -34.10 -60.92
C TYR A 442 -13.08 -32.59 -61.05
N VAL A 443 -12.82 -32.11 -62.26
CA VAL A 443 -12.53 -30.71 -62.58
C VAL A 443 -13.57 -30.19 -63.57
N SER A 444 -14.14 -29.03 -63.29
CA SER A 444 -15.03 -28.29 -64.20
C SER A 444 -14.58 -26.84 -64.27
N THR A 445 -14.71 -26.20 -65.43
CA THR A 445 -14.21 -24.84 -65.66
C THR A 445 -15.29 -23.99 -66.33
N SER A 446 -15.49 -22.78 -65.81
CA SER A 446 -16.41 -21.82 -66.42
C SER A 446 -15.87 -21.29 -67.74
N THR A 447 -16.76 -20.82 -68.61
CA THR A 447 -16.42 -20.14 -69.85
C THR A 447 -16.63 -18.64 -69.69
N GLY A 448 -15.58 -17.85 -69.90
CA GLY A 448 -15.63 -16.39 -69.76
C GLY A 448 -14.25 -15.74 -69.86
N PRO A 449 -14.15 -14.39 -69.75
CA PRO A 449 -12.89 -13.64 -69.82
C PRO A 449 -11.89 -14.04 -68.73
N GLN A 450 -12.40 -14.49 -67.58
CA GLN A 450 -11.62 -15.15 -66.53
C GLN A 450 -12.27 -16.51 -66.21
N PRO A 451 -11.77 -17.61 -66.78
CA PRO A 451 -12.30 -18.94 -66.49
C PRO A 451 -12.05 -19.28 -65.02
N VAL A 452 -13.06 -19.78 -64.33
CA VAL A 452 -13.00 -20.20 -62.93
C VAL A 452 -13.02 -21.71 -62.86
N THR A 453 -12.07 -22.31 -62.11
CA THR A 453 -11.98 -23.77 -61.98
C THR A 453 -12.65 -24.21 -60.68
N THR A 454 -13.44 -25.26 -60.72
CA THR A 454 -14.02 -25.91 -59.54
C THR A 454 -13.68 -27.39 -59.55
N THR A 455 -13.37 -27.95 -58.39
CA THR A 455 -13.02 -29.36 -58.23
C THR A 455 -13.88 -30.07 -57.20
N TRP A 456 -14.12 -31.37 -57.41
CA TRP A 456 -14.86 -32.23 -56.48
C TRP A 456 -14.12 -33.53 -56.21
N THR A 457 -14.04 -33.93 -54.95
CA THR A 457 -13.58 -35.27 -54.59
C THR A 457 -14.57 -36.33 -55.10
N PRO A 458 -14.12 -37.52 -55.53
CA PRO A 458 -15.02 -38.61 -55.88
C PRO A 458 -15.88 -39.07 -54.70
N VAL A 459 -17.12 -39.50 -54.96
CA VAL A 459 -17.97 -40.11 -53.93
C VAL A 459 -17.59 -41.57 -53.79
N VAL A 460 -17.11 -41.96 -52.62
CA VAL A 460 -16.90 -43.37 -52.29
C VAL A 460 -18.23 -43.97 -51.82
N GLU A 461 -19.10 -44.35 -52.76
CA GLU A 461 -19.97 -45.49 -52.48
C GLU A 461 -19.06 -46.71 -52.44
N SER A 462 -19.09 -47.53 -51.39
CA SER A 462 -18.43 -48.84 -51.50
C SER A 462 -19.18 -49.66 -52.56
N PRO A 463 -18.53 -50.24 -53.60
CA PRO A 463 -19.17 -51.29 -54.36
C PRO A 463 -18.28 -52.54 -54.42
N PRO A 464 -18.84 -53.75 -54.52
CA PRO A 464 -18.05 -54.85 -55.02
C PRO A 464 -17.82 -54.63 -56.53
N GLN A 465 -16.55 -54.67 -56.92
CA GLN A 465 -16.03 -54.95 -58.27
C GLN A 465 -16.15 -53.86 -59.35
N SER A 466 -15.21 -52.91 -59.32
CA SER A 466 -14.54 -52.43 -60.54
C SER A 466 -13.13 -51.93 -60.18
N THR A 467 -12.12 -52.24 -60.99
CA THR A 467 -10.69 -52.08 -60.66
C THR A 467 -10.01 -50.84 -61.27
N GLU A 468 -10.77 -49.87 -61.79
CA GLU A 468 -10.19 -48.70 -62.48
C GLU A 468 -10.60 -47.30 -61.95
N PHE A 469 -11.14 -47.18 -60.73
CA PHE A 469 -11.41 -45.86 -60.11
C PHE A 469 -10.79 -45.74 -58.71
N PRO A 470 -10.26 -44.57 -58.33
CA PRO A 470 -9.38 -44.50 -57.16
C PRO A 470 -10.14 -44.55 -55.84
N ALA A 471 -9.53 -45.29 -54.92
CA ALA A 471 -9.87 -45.35 -53.52
C ALA A 471 -9.42 -44.07 -52.80
N VAL A 472 -10.25 -43.63 -51.84
CA VAL A 472 -10.03 -42.62 -50.79
C VAL A 472 -10.47 -41.20 -51.16
N GLU A 473 -11.49 -40.71 -50.43
CA GLU A 473 -11.86 -39.30 -50.36
C GLU A 473 -10.68 -38.51 -49.77
N VAL A 474 -10.23 -37.47 -50.49
CA VAL A 474 -9.09 -36.65 -50.07
C VAL A 474 -9.58 -35.61 -49.07
N ASP A 475 -8.90 -35.50 -47.92
CA ASP A 475 -9.14 -34.41 -46.98
C ASP A 475 -8.86 -33.06 -47.67
N LEU A 476 -9.90 -32.25 -47.80
CA LEU A 476 -9.79 -30.92 -48.39
C LEU A 476 -9.26 -29.94 -47.34
N PRO A 477 -8.42 -28.97 -47.75
CA PRO A 477 -8.05 -27.87 -46.88
C PRO A 477 -9.31 -27.11 -46.46
N VAL A 478 -9.39 -26.78 -45.18
CA VAL A 478 -10.51 -26.05 -44.58
C VAL A 478 -10.32 -24.56 -44.83
N TYR A 479 -11.37 -23.92 -45.34
CA TYR A 479 -11.45 -22.48 -45.41
C TYR A 479 -12.02 -21.92 -44.09
N GLU A 480 -11.17 -21.30 -43.28
CA GLU A 480 -11.55 -20.72 -41.98
C GLU A 480 -12.03 -19.25 -42.09
N GLY A 481 -11.99 -18.66 -43.29
CA GLY A 481 -12.25 -17.23 -43.50
C GLY A 481 -13.73 -16.83 -43.61
N ALA A 482 -14.66 -17.78 -43.57
CA ALA A 482 -16.09 -17.51 -43.69
C ALA A 482 -16.93 -18.54 -42.94
N THR A 483 -18.02 -18.10 -42.30
CA THR A 483 -19.01 -18.99 -41.68
C THR A 483 -20.33 -18.89 -42.43
N VAL A 484 -20.93 -20.03 -42.80
CA VAL A 484 -22.22 -20.08 -43.49
C VAL A 484 -23.35 -20.22 -42.48
N THR A 485 -24.37 -19.36 -42.59
CA THR A 485 -25.59 -19.43 -41.80
C THR A 485 -26.82 -19.55 -42.73
N PRO A 486 -27.84 -20.36 -42.38
CA PRO A 486 -29.12 -20.34 -43.07
C PRO A 486 -29.78 -18.96 -42.91
N ASP A 487 -30.35 -18.42 -43.99
CA ASP A 487 -31.04 -17.14 -43.99
C ASP A 487 -32.52 -17.36 -44.31
N GLU A 488 -33.42 -17.16 -43.34
CA GLU A 488 -34.86 -17.36 -43.53
C GLU A 488 -35.48 -16.20 -44.34
N GLY A 489 -35.19 -16.19 -45.64
CA GLY A 489 -36.13 -15.82 -46.69
C GLY A 489 -36.84 -14.47 -46.53
N ARG A 490 -36.09 -13.36 -46.51
CA ARG A 490 -36.65 -12.07 -46.94
C ARG A 490 -37.04 -12.20 -48.41
N ILE A 491 -38.33 -12.30 -48.68
CA ILE A 491 -38.87 -12.17 -50.04
C ILE A 491 -38.88 -10.68 -50.38
N ASP A 492 -38.05 -10.29 -51.35
CA ASP A 492 -38.10 -8.94 -51.91
C ASP A 492 -38.80 -8.99 -53.27
N ALA A 493 -40.00 -8.40 -53.33
CA ALA A 493 -40.80 -8.33 -54.55
C ALA A 493 -40.38 -7.16 -55.46
N PHE A 494 -39.56 -6.22 -54.95
CA PHE A 494 -39.03 -5.07 -55.70
C PHE A 494 -37.52 -4.91 -55.46
N PRO A 495 -36.72 -5.94 -55.79
CA PRO A 495 -35.29 -5.93 -55.54
C PRO A 495 -34.55 -4.91 -56.42
N GLN A 496 -33.49 -4.31 -55.87
CA GLN A 496 -32.49 -3.55 -56.63
C GLN A 496 -31.56 -4.55 -57.31
N LEU A 497 -31.96 -5.03 -58.49
CA LEU A 497 -31.30 -6.13 -59.22
C LEU A 497 -29.85 -5.82 -59.63
N ASP A 498 -29.50 -4.54 -59.75
CA ASP A 498 -28.16 -4.05 -60.04
C ASP A 498 -27.14 -4.35 -58.93
N GLN A 499 -27.61 -4.65 -57.71
CA GLN A 499 -26.75 -4.99 -56.56
C GLN A 499 -26.46 -6.49 -56.44
N TYR A 500 -26.93 -7.30 -57.38
CA TYR A 500 -26.78 -8.75 -57.36
C TYR A 500 -26.05 -9.23 -58.60
N ASP A 501 -25.09 -10.12 -58.38
CA ASP A 501 -24.43 -10.84 -59.45
C ASP A 501 -25.17 -12.16 -59.69
N PHE A 502 -25.77 -12.26 -60.87
CA PHE A 502 -26.41 -13.45 -61.37
C PHE A 502 -25.52 -14.13 -62.40
N GLY A 503 -25.35 -15.43 -62.26
CA GLY A 503 -24.48 -16.17 -63.15
C GLY A 503 -24.02 -17.48 -62.53
N GLY A 504 -23.37 -18.29 -63.33
CA GLY A 504 -22.99 -19.64 -62.92
C GLY A 504 -23.08 -20.60 -64.08
N PHE A 505 -22.85 -21.87 -63.78
CA PHE A 505 -22.98 -22.93 -64.76
C PHE A 505 -23.36 -24.24 -64.10
N ILE A 506 -23.95 -25.13 -64.88
CA ILE A 506 -24.25 -26.50 -64.47
C ILE A 506 -23.03 -27.36 -64.72
N THR A 507 -22.58 -28.08 -63.70
CA THR A 507 -21.59 -29.14 -63.82
C THR A 507 -22.29 -30.49 -63.84
N VAL A 508 -22.10 -31.24 -64.92
CA VAL A 508 -22.58 -32.62 -65.09
C VAL A 508 -21.40 -33.55 -64.89
N PHE A 509 -21.56 -34.57 -64.05
CA PHE A 509 -20.52 -35.56 -63.77
C PHE A 509 -20.78 -36.86 -64.54
N PRO A 510 -19.73 -37.66 -64.79
CA PRO A 510 -19.88 -39.05 -65.22
C PRO A 510 -20.83 -39.83 -64.29
N ALA A 511 -21.65 -40.72 -64.84
CA ALA A 511 -22.70 -41.41 -64.08
C ALA A 511 -22.16 -42.28 -62.93
N ASP A 512 -20.92 -42.75 -63.06
CA ASP A 512 -20.17 -43.55 -62.09
C ASP A 512 -19.48 -42.71 -61.00
N SER A 513 -19.55 -41.38 -61.06
CA SER A 513 -18.95 -40.49 -60.06
C SER A 513 -19.67 -40.45 -58.70
N GLY A 514 -20.95 -40.85 -58.67
CA GLY A 514 -21.83 -40.70 -57.52
C GLY A 514 -22.27 -39.26 -57.22
N ILE A 515 -21.86 -38.26 -58.02
CA ILE A 515 -22.21 -36.85 -57.85
C ILE A 515 -23.32 -36.48 -58.85
N PRO A 516 -24.52 -36.07 -58.41
CA PRO A 516 -25.56 -35.55 -59.30
C PRO A 516 -25.15 -34.23 -59.95
N PRO A 517 -25.82 -33.79 -61.04
CA PRO A 517 -25.57 -32.47 -61.62
C PRO A 517 -25.71 -31.33 -60.61
N LEU A 518 -24.75 -30.41 -60.60
CA LEU A 518 -24.69 -29.27 -59.68
C LEU A 518 -24.83 -27.95 -60.42
N TYR A 519 -25.56 -27.00 -59.87
CA TYR A 519 -25.54 -25.60 -60.29
C TYR A 519 -24.54 -24.83 -59.42
N VAL A 520 -23.55 -24.20 -60.05
CA VAL A 520 -22.43 -23.52 -59.37
C VAL A 520 -22.48 -22.04 -59.65
N VAL A 521 -22.52 -21.21 -58.60
CA VAL A 521 -22.44 -19.74 -58.66
C VAL A 521 -21.21 -19.26 -57.90
N PHE A 522 -20.66 -18.12 -58.30
CA PHE A 522 -19.57 -17.43 -57.62
C PHE A 522 -20.03 -16.03 -57.23
N ASN A 523 -19.49 -15.47 -56.15
CA ASN A 523 -19.68 -14.05 -55.90
C ASN A 523 -18.78 -13.20 -56.81
N SER A 524 -19.27 -12.03 -57.21
CA SER A 524 -18.40 -10.97 -57.68
C SER A 524 -17.80 -10.26 -56.46
N PRO A 525 -16.52 -9.88 -56.51
CA PRO A 525 -15.89 -9.30 -55.33
C PRO A 525 -16.34 -7.88 -55.03
N TYR A 526 -16.83 -7.08 -56.00
CA TYR A 526 -17.38 -5.73 -55.79
C TYR A 526 -18.32 -5.28 -56.92
N ASP A 527 -19.45 -4.66 -56.56
CA ASP A 527 -20.41 -4.07 -57.50
C ASP A 527 -19.75 -2.98 -58.39
N GLY A 528 -19.97 -3.06 -59.70
CA GLY A 528 -19.48 -2.10 -60.70
C GLY A 528 -17.99 -2.20 -61.06
N ALA A 529 -17.23 -3.18 -60.56
CA ALA A 529 -15.82 -3.35 -60.91
C ALA A 529 -15.64 -3.79 -62.38
N THR A 530 -14.69 -3.15 -63.08
CA THR A 530 -14.48 -3.36 -64.53
C THR A 530 -13.09 -3.91 -64.87
N VAL A 531 -12.12 -3.77 -63.97
CA VAL A 531 -10.74 -4.25 -64.16
C VAL A 531 -10.15 -4.80 -62.86
N THR A 532 -9.10 -5.62 -62.99
CA THR A 532 -8.26 -6.05 -61.88
C THR A 532 -7.00 -5.17 -61.83
N GLY A 533 -6.69 -4.61 -60.65
CA GLY A 533 -5.48 -3.83 -60.43
C GLY A 533 -4.21 -4.66 -60.61
N GLU A 534 -3.20 -4.09 -61.28
CA GLU A 534 -1.96 -4.78 -61.62
C GLU A 534 -1.13 -5.09 -60.36
N HIS A 535 -1.04 -4.13 -59.44
CA HIS A 535 -0.24 -4.26 -58.23
C HIS A 535 -1.05 -4.80 -57.06
N SER A 536 -2.24 -4.25 -56.83
CA SER A 536 -3.14 -4.61 -55.75
C SER A 536 -3.73 -6.02 -55.91
N GLY A 537 -3.98 -6.45 -57.15
CA GLY A 537 -4.75 -7.64 -57.46
C GLY A 537 -6.25 -7.52 -57.13
N ARG A 538 -6.72 -6.33 -56.74
CA ARG A 538 -8.12 -6.09 -56.37
C ARG A 538 -8.92 -5.68 -57.59
N ASN A 539 -10.17 -6.15 -57.68
CA ASN A 539 -11.10 -5.69 -58.71
C ASN A 539 -11.68 -4.33 -58.33
N PHE A 540 -11.67 -3.38 -59.26
CA PHE A 540 -12.20 -2.03 -59.06
C PHE A 540 -12.61 -1.38 -60.38
N ASN A 541 -13.23 -0.20 -60.30
CA ASN A 541 -13.54 0.63 -61.45
C ASN A 541 -12.67 1.90 -61.46
N PRO A 542 -11.66 2.00 -62.35
CA PRO A 542 -10.76 3.15 -62.40
C PRO A 542 -11.46 4.44 -62.83
N GLU A 543 -12.56 4.36 -63.59
CA GLU A 543 -13.32 5.53 -64.01
C GLU A 543 -14.09 6.17 -62.84
N GLN A 544 -14.33 5.41 -61.77
CA GLN A 544 -15.05 5.84 -60.56
C GLN A 544 -14.14 5.94 -59.33
N ALA A 545 -12.82 6.06 -59.52
CA ALA A 545 -11.83 6.04 -58.43
C ALA A 545 -11.32 7.44 -58.00
N GLY A 546 -12.01 8.51 -58.40
CA GLY A 546 -11.62 9.88 -58.04
C GLY A 546 -10.36 10.39 -58.77
N GLY A 547 -10.15 9.94 -60.02
CA GLY A 547 -9.06 10.39 -60.89
C GLY A 547 -8.16 9.26 -61.39
N PRO A 548 -7.24 9.56 -62.32
CA PRO A 548 -6.37 8.54 -62.93
C PRO A 548 -5.42 7.91 -61.92
N ILE A 549 -4.95 6.70 -62.22
CA ILE A 549 -3.82 6.06 -61.52
C ILE A 549 -2.54 6.78 -61.92
N VAL A 550 -1.70 7.12 -60.93
CA VAL A 550 -0.43 7.84 -61.12
C VAL A 550 0.69 7.18 -60.33
N GLU A 551 1.90 7.13 -60.87
CA GLU A 551 3.03 6.53 -60.15
C GLU A 551 3.56 7.46 -59.04
N LEU A 552 3.40 7.05 -57.79
CA LEU A 552 3.84 7.79 -56.60
C LEU A 552 4.85 7.00 -55.77
N ASP A 553 5.77 7.69 -55.10
CA ASP A 553 6.75 7.08 -54.19
C ASP A 553 6.46 7.51 -52.74
N TRP A 554 6.08 6.54 -51.90
CA TRP A 554 5.82 6.77 -50.48
C TRP A 554 7.11 6.96 -49.66
N ARG A 555 8.27 6.53 -50.17
CA ARG A 555 9.54 6.55 -49.41
C ARG A 555 9.99 7.95 -49.03
N ILE A 556 9.68 8.93 -49.88
CA ILE A 556 10.10 10.32 -49.70
C ILE A 556 9.19 11.12 -48.75
N ALA A 557 8.12 10.51 -48.21
CA ALA A 557 7.15 11.22 -47.38
C ALA A 557 7.75 11.72 -46.06
N VAL A 558 7.38 12.94 -45.66
CA VAL A 558 7.70 13.49 -44.34
C VAL A 558 6.41 13.61 -43.57
N ILE A 559 6.36 13.00 -42.37
CA ILE A 559 5.17 13.07 -41.52
C ILE A 559 5.09 14.47 -40.90
N THR A 560 4.01 15.18 -41.21
CA THR A 560 3.69 16.51 -40.67
C THR A 560 2.42 16.47 -39.84
N GLN A 561 2.24 17.45 -38.95
CA GLN A 561 1.02 17.58 -38.15
C GLN A 561 -0.23 17.72 -39.04
N GLU A 562 -0.14 18.52 -40.12
CA GLU A 562 -1.24 18.72 -41.07
C GLU A 562 -1.65 17.42 -41.76
N GLY A 563 -0.69 16.61 -42.20
CA GLY A 563 -1.02 15.33 -42.81
C GLY A 563 -1.54 14.31 -41.79
N VAL A 564 -1.07 14.30 -40.54
CA VAL A 564 -1.66 13.44 -39.50
C VAL A 564 -3.11 13.85 -39.23
N ASN A 565 -3.41 15.15 -39.21
CA ASN A 565 -4.79 15.62 -39.11
C ASN A 565 -5.65 15.17 -40.31
N ALA A 566 -5.08 15.16 -41.52
CA ALA A 566 -5.77 14.64 -42.71
C ALA A 566 -6.02 13.13 -42.63
N VAL A 567 -5.06 12.35 -42.12
CA VAL A 567 -5.24 10.92 -41.84
C VAL A 567 -6.38 10.72 -40.83
N MET A 568 -6.36 11.44 -39.71
CA MET A 568 -7.42 11.33 -38.69
C MET A 568 -8.80 11.70 -39.25
N LEU A 569 -8.88 12.74 -40.08
CA LEU A 569 -10.11 13.14 -40.76
C LEU A 569 -10.64 12.02 -41.66
N HIS A 570 -9.76 11.42 -42.46
CA HIS A 570 -10.16 10.32 -43.34
C HIS A 570 -10.61 9.09 -42.56
N ILE A 571 -9.85 8.69 -41.54
CA ILE A 571 -10.18 7.53 -40.69
C ILE A 571 -11.50 7.73 -39.93
N ALA A 572 -11.78 8.94 -39.43
CA ALA A 572 -13.03 9.22 -38.71
C ALA A 572 -14.31 9.05 -39.56
N ARG A 573 -14.17 8.94 -40.89
CA ARG A 573 -15.25 8.69 -41.83
C ARG A 573 -15.51 7.20 -42.06
N LEU A 574 -14.56 6.35 -41.68
CA LEU A 574 -14.65 4.90 -41.80
C LEU A 574 -15.17 4.30 -40.47
N ASP A 575 -15.55 3.02 -40.52
CA ASP A 575 -15.90 2.29 -39.30
C ASP A 575 -14.71 2.21 -38.33
N GLN A 576 -15.02 2.15 -37.03
CA GLN A 576 -13.99 2.13 -36.00
C GLN A 576 -13.11 0.88 -36.13
N SER A 577 -11.79 1.08 -36.11
CA SER A 577 -10.80 0.02 -36.23
C SER A 577 -9.69 0.24 -35.23
N ASP A 578 -9.47 -0.75 -34.37
CA ASP A 578 -8.37 -0.75 -33.39
C ASP A 578 -7.01 -0.71 -34.11
N ALA A 579 -6.92 -1.25 -35.32
CA ALA A 579 -5.71 -1.18 -36.15
C ALA A 579 -5.42 0.27 -36.59
N ASN A 580 -6.45 1.02 -37.01
CA ASN A 580 -6.31 2.43 -37.33
C ASN A 580 -5.92 3.26 -36.10
N ASP A 581 -6.49 2.98 -34.93
CA ASP A 581 -6.14 3.67 -33.69
C ASP A 581 -4.65 3.49 -33.34
N ILE A 582 -4.10 2.29 -33.50
CA ILE A 582 -2.67 2.02 -33.30
C ILE A 582 -1.83 2.77 -34.32
N MET A 583 -2.20 2.77 -35.60
CA MET A 583 -1.43 3.49 -36.63
C MET A 583 -1.43 5.00 -36.38
N ILE A 584 -2.57 5.60 -36.00
CA ILE A 584 -2.65 7.01 -35.62
C ILE A 584 -1.72 7.31 -34.43
N GLN A 585 -1.75 6.48 -33.38
CA GLN A 585 -0.85 6.64 -32.22
C GLN A 585 0.63 6.53 -32.61
N ARG A 586 0.98 5.67 -33.57
CA ARG A 586 2.35 5.57 -34.09
C ARG A 586 2.75 6.85 -34.81
N LEU A 587 1.91 7.39 -35.69
CA LEU A 587 2.16 8.67 -36.36
C LEU A 587 2.35 9.83 -35.36
N GLU A 588 1.55 9.89 -34.29
CA GLU A 588 1.72 10.88 -33.22
C GLU A 588 3.03 10.72 -32.45
N LYS A 589 3.47 9.48 -32.17
CA LYS A 589 4.76 9.22 -31.50
C LYS A 589 5.94 9.61 -32.39
N ILE A 590 5.83 9.40 -33.70
CA ILE A 590 6.84 9.83 -34.68
C ILE A 590 6.93 11.36 -34.71
N LEU A 591 5.80 12.07 -34.73
CA LEU A 591 5.79 13.55 -34.64
C LEU A 591 6.46 14.08 -33.37
N LYS A 592 6.34 13.35 -32.26
CA LYS A 592 6.97 13.69 -30.98
C LYS A 592 8.45 13.26 -30.88
N GLY A 593 9.00 12.61 -31.90
CA GLY A 593 10.37 12.07 -31.90
C GLY A 593 10.58 10.91 -30.91
N VAL A 594 9.50 10.24 -30.50
CA VAL A 594 9.51 9.13 -29.53
C VAL A 594 9.65 7.77 -30.24
N LEU A 595 9.30 7.71 -31.51
CA LEU A 595 9.33 6.50 -32.34
C LEU A 595 10.00 6.83 -33.68
N ASP A 596 10.95 6.00 -34.10
CA ASP A 596 11.52 6.08 -35.45
C ASP A 596 10.49 5.63 -36.50
N ILE A 597 10.43 6.37 -37.59
CA ILE A 597 9.51 6.10 -38.69
C ILE A 597 9.89 4.82 -39.45
N SER A 598 8.93 3.91 -39.62
CA SER A 598 9.10 2.72 -40.46
C SER A 598 8.50 2.92 -41.87
N ASP A 599 8.83 2.02 -42.79
CA ASP A 599 8.23 1.97 -44.13
C ASP A 599 6.70 1.80 -44.07
N THR A 600 6.20 0.99 -43.15
CA THR A 600 4.77 0.80 -42.92
C THR A 600 4.09 2.11 -42.51
N ASP A 601 4.72 2.89 -41.63
CA ASP A 601 4.16 4.19 -41.20
C ASP A 601 4.11 5.18 -42.38
N ARG A 602 5.13 5.19 -43.25
CA ARG A 602 5.15 6.01 -44.48
C ARG A 602 4.02 5.61 -45.43
N ARG A 603 3.89 4.31 -45.74
CA ARG A 603 2.85 3.80 -46.65
C ARG A 603 1.46 4.11 -46.13
N TYR A 604 1.20 3.84 -44.84
CA TYR A 604 -0.09 4.16 -44.21
C TYR A 604 -0.42 5.65 -44.31
N TYR A 605 0.52 6.50 -43.92
CA TYR A 605 0.36 7.95 -43.95
C TYR A 605 0.04 8.46 -45.36
N THR A 606 0.83 8.06 -46.35
CA THR A 606 0.61 8.51 -47.74
C THR A 606 -0.67 7.94 -48.33
N HIS A 607 -0.95 6.66 -48.08
CA HIS A 607 -2.15 5.98 -48.57
C HIS A 607 -3.43 6.66 -48.05
N LYS A 608 -3.51 6.96 -46.74
CA LYS A 608 -4.72 7.57 -46.16
C LYS A 608 -4.96 9.00 -46.62
N ILE A 609 -3.90 9.76 -46.86
CA ILE A 609 -4.02 11.11 -47.44
C ILE A 609 -4.50 11.01 -48.90
N ARG A 610 -3.94 10.08 -49.68
CA ARG A 610 -4.29 9.91 -51.08
C ARG A 610 -5.71 9.37 -51.28
N GLU A 611 -6.18 8.46 -50.42
CA GLU A 611 -7.59 8.05 -50.38
C GLU A 611 -8.50 9.26 -50.14
N LEU A 612 -8.18 10.11 -49.14
CA LEU A 612 -8.97 11.31 -48.84
C LEU A 612 -9.08 12.25 -50.05
N GLU A 613 -7.97 12.46 -50.77
CA GLU A 613 -7.96 13.27 -51.99
C GLU A 613 -8.87 12.68 -53.07
N ARG A 614 -8.84 11.36 -53.28
CA ARG A 614 -9.71 10.67 -54.23
C ARG A 614 -11.18 10.80 -53.84
N PHE A 615 -11.51 10.67 -52.55
CA PHE A 615 -12.87 10.93 -52.06
C PHE A 615 -13.35 12.34 -52.38
N ARG A 616 -12.52 13.36 -52.15
CA ARG A 616 -12.84 14.75 -52.50
C ARG A 616 -12.98 14.95 -54.00
N ALA A 617 -12.14 14.30 -54.81
CA ALA A 617 -12.20 14.35 -56.27
C ALA A 617 -13.47 13.69 -56.84
N MET A 618 -14.05 12.70 -56.13
CA MET A 618 -15.36 12.13 -56.43
C MET A 618 -16.52 13.07 -56.02
N GLY A 619 -16.25 14.22 -55.41
CA GLY A 619 -17.27 15.13 -54.90
C GLY A 619 -17.88 14.70 -53.57
N LEU A 620 -17.29 13.71 -52.88
CA LEU A 620 -17.75 13.26 -51.57
C LEU A 620 -17.24 14.22 -50.49
N SER A 621 -18.16 14.79 -49.72
CA SER A 621 -17.87 15.74 -48.65
C SER A 621 -17.08 15.10 -47.50
N ASP A 622 -16.42 15.92 -46.67
CA ASP A 622 -15.59 15.42 -45.56
C ASP A 622 -16.42 14.80 -44.40
N ASP A 623 -17.74 15.01 -44.38
CA ASP A 623 -18.70 14.36 -43.49
C ASP A 623 -19.33 13.08 -44.08
N PHE A 624 -19.06 12.78 -45.37
CA PHE A 624 -19.52 11.55 -46.00
C PHE A 624 -18.81 10.34 -45.40
N LYS A 625 -19.59 9.38 -44.89
CA LYS A 625 -19.12 8.10 -44.38
C LYS A 625 -19.48 7.00 -45.38
N PRO A 626 -18.51 6.41 -46.09
CA PRO A 626 -18.80 5.28 -46.97
C PRO A 626 -19.26 4.09 -46.15
N GLU A 627 -20.25 3.35 -46.67
CA GLU A 627 -20.54 2.02 -46.16
C GLU A 627 -19.32 1.11 -46.41
N ASN A 628 -19.07 0.20 -45.46
CA ASN A 628 -17.96 -0.74 -45.57
C ASN A 628 -18.11 -1.62 -46.82
N GLY A 629 -17.04 -1.72 -47.61
CA GLY A 629 -17.04 -2.45 -48.88
C GLY A 629 -17.80 -1.77 -50.03
N SER A 630 -18.30 -0.53 -49.85
CA SER A 630 -18.99 0.20 -50.93
C SER A 630 -18.11 0.41 -52.17
N PRO A 631 -18.70 0.47 -53.38
CA PRO A 631 -17.93 0.72 -54.61
C PRO A 631 -17.08 1.99 -54.52
N ALA A 632 -17.62 3.07 -53.94
CA ALA A 632 -16.90 4.32 -53.77
C ALA A 632 -15.63 4.16 -52.92
N TRP A 633 -15.72 3.42 -51.80
CA TRP A 633 -14.57 3.13 -50.96
C TRP A 633 -13.58 2.20 -51.68
N ASN A 634 -14.07 1.08 -52.24
CA ASN A 634 -13.21 0.09 -52.88
C ASN A 634 -12.44 0.69 -54.08
N ASN A 635 -13.09 1.51 -54.89
CA ASN A 635 -12.48 2.13 -56.06
C ASN A 635 -11.37 3.11 -55.64
N ALA A 636 -11.64 3.99 -54.67
CA ALA A 636 -10.63 4.92 -54.18
C ALA A 636 -9.48 4.22 -53.44
N HIS A 637 -9.79 3.21 -52.62
CA HIS A 637 -8.81 2.42 -51.88
C HIS A 637 -7.86 1.68 -52.84
N THR A 638 -8.45 0.93 -53.77
CA THR A 638 -7.70 0.12 -54.74
C THR A 638 -6.85 1.00 -55.65
N ALA A 639 -7.41 2.10 -56.16
CA ALA A 639 -6.64 3.05 -56.97
C ALA A 639 -5.46 3.68 -56.21
N THR A 640 -5.59 3.87 -54.90
CA THR A 640 -4.49 4.37 -54.07
C THR A 640 -3.39 3.32 -53.89
N LEU A 641 -3.74 2.04 -53.75
CA LEU A 641 -2.76 0.96 -53.75
C LEU A 641 -1.99 0.92 -55.08
N GLU A 642 -2.70 1.05 -56.21
CA GLU A 642 -2.06 1.12 -57.54
C GLU A 642 -1.13 2.33 -57.67
N ASP A 643 -1.52 3.50 -57.15
CA ASP A 643 -0.67 4.70 -57.20
C ASP A 643 0.71 4.44 -56.59
N TYR A 644 0.75 3.69 -55.49
CA TYR A 644 1.97 3.37 -54.73
C TYR A 644 2.57 2.00 -55.07
N LYS A 645 2.02 1.29 -56.07
CA LYS A 645 2.41 -0.07 -56.48
C LYS A 645 2.42 -1.07 -55.32
N LEU A 646 1.41 -0.95 -54.45
CA LEU A 646 1.22 -1.81 -53.28
C LEU A 646 0.26 -2.95 -53.63
N SER A 647 0.51 -4.14 -53.08
CA SER A 647 -0.49 -5.22 -53.12
C SER A 647 -1.65 -4.94 -52.16
N GLY A 648 -2.75 -5.68 -52.30
CA GLY A 648 -3.85 -5.66 -51.33
C GLY A 648 -3.54 -6.30 -49.96
N ASP A 649 -2.26 -6.48 -49.62
CA ASP A 649 -1.83 -7.11 -48.37
C ASP A 649 -1.85 -6.08 -47.23
N GLU A 650 -2.59 -6.37 -46.15
CA GLU A 650 -2.70 -5.48 -44.99
C GLU A 650 -1.35 -5.21 -44.30
N THR A 651 -0.40 -6.13 -44.38
CA THR A 651 0.94 -5.99 -43.78
C THR A 651 1.75 -4.85 -44.38
N LEU A 652 1.37 -4.37 -45.58
CA LEU A 652 2.00 -3.21 -46.21
C LEU A 652 1.53 -1.89 -45.59
N LEU A 653 0.32 -1.83 -45.05
CA LEU A 653 -0.29 -0.61 -44.50
C LEU A 653 -0.38 -0.62 -42.97
N TYR A 654 -0.40 -1.77 -42.32
CA TYR A 654 -0.55 -1.87 -40.86
C TYR A 654 0.67 -2.52 -40.23
N SER A 655 1.10 -1.99 -39.07
CA SER A 655 2.15 -2.63 -38.28
C SER A 655 1.62 -3.95 -37.69
N ASN A 656 2.53 -4.88 -37.35
CA ASN A 656 2.14 -6.13 -36.68
C ASN A 656 1.30 -5.89 -35.41
N GLU A 657 1.60 -4.82 -34.67
CA GLU A 657 0.86 -4.41 -33.48
C GLU A 657 -0.57 -3.98 -33.83
N ALA A 658 -0.73 -3.21 -34.92
CA ALA A 658 -2.03 -2.77 -35.42
C ALA A 658 -2.85 -3.95 -35.94
N ILE A 659 -2.22 -4.88 -36.67
CA ILE A 659 -2.87 -6.11 -37.15
C ILE A 659 -3.37 -6.94 -35.97
N GLN A 660 -2.52 -7.20 -34.97
CA GLN A 660 -2.93 -7.95 -33.77
C GLN A 660 -4.06 -7.26 -32.98
N ALA A 661 -4.06 -5.92 -32.92
CA ALA A 661 -5.15 -5.17 -32.29
C ALA A 661 -6.46 -5.35 -33.08
N GLY A 662 -6.39 -5.25 -34.40
CA GLY A 662 -7.50 -5.60 -35.29
C GLY A 662 -7.97 -7.05 -35.15
N ASP A 663 -7.06 -8.02 -34.96
CA ASP A 663 -7.39 -9.46 -34.75
C ASP A 663 -8.23 -9.63 -33.51
N LYS A 664 -7.83 -8.97 -32.42
CA LYS A 664 -8.60 -8.98 -31.18
C LYS A 664 -9.94 -8.28 -31.33
N GLN A 665 -10.02 -7.19 -32.09
CA GLN A 665 -11.28 -6.52 -32.37
C GLN A 665 -12.25 -7.43 -33.15
N ILE A 666 -11.77 -8.06 -34.21
CA ILE A 666 -12.56 -9.02 -34.99
C ILE A 666 -13.01 -10.20 -34.14
N ASN A 667 -12.12 -10.79 -33.36
CA ASN A 667 -12.47 -11.91 -32.48
C ASN A 667 -13.55 -11.52 -31.48
N ARG A 668 -13.51 -10.29 -30.92
CA ARG A 668 -14.57 -9.77 -30.05
C ARG A 668 -15.90 -9.62 -30.79
N ILE A 669 -15.88 -9.05 -31.99
CA ILE A 669 -17.10 -8.90 -32.83
C ILE A 669 -17.66 -10.28 -33.17
N TYR A 670 -16.82 -11.23 -33.56
CA TYR A 670 -17.20 -12.60 -33.86
C TYR A 670 -17.80 -13.31 -32.64
N GLU A 671 -17.19 -13.18 -31.47
CA GLU A 671 -17.75 -13.70 -30.22
C GLU A 671 -19.10 -13.06 -29.84
N GLN A 672 -19.29 -11.78 -30.12
CA GLN A 672 -20.55 -11.07 -29.86
C GLN A 672 -21.66 -11.52 -30.82
N LEU A 673 -21.33 -11.71 -32.11
CA LEU A 673 -22.23 -12.25 -33.12
C LEU A 673 -22.67 -13.68 -32.77
N LEU A 674 -21.74 -14.55 -32.35
CA LEU A 674 -22.06 -15.92 -31.91
C LEU A 674 -22.95 -15.97 -30.66
N LYS A 675 -22.93 -14.93 -29.82
CA LYS A 675 -23.78 -14.82 -28.62
C LYS A 675 -25.16 -14.24 -28.92
N GLY A 676 -25.46 -13.85 -30.17
CA GLY A 676 -26.73 -13.24 -30.56
C GLY A 676 -26.94 -11.85 -29.95
N VAL A 677 -25.87 -11.14 -29.61
CA VAL A 677 -25.92 -9.83 -28.92
C VAL A 677 -25.60 -8.73 -29.93
N PHE A 678 -26.53 -8.45 -30.83
CA PHE A 678 -26.63 -7.16 -31.50
C PHE A 678 -28.12 -6.81 -31.64
N GLU A 679 -28.57 -5.82 -30.85
CA GLU A 679 -29.79 -5.04 -31.08
C GLU A 679 -29.48 -3.84 -31.98
#